data_AF-S6GM47-F1
#
_entry.id   AF-S6GM47-F1
#
_cell.length_a   1.000
_cell.length_b   1.000
_cell.length_c   1.000
_cell.angle_alpha   90.00
_cell.angle_beta   90.00
_cell.angle_gamma   90.00
#
_symmetry.space_group_name_H-M   'P 1'
#
loop_
_entity.id
_entity.type
_entity.pdbx_description
1 polymer ?
#
loop_
_entity_poly.entity_id
_entity_poly.type
_entity_poly.pdbx_seq_one_letter_code
_entity_poly.pdbx_strand_id
1 'polypeptide(L)'
;MYSKQPPQIYWPIKLSCIGNRNKYSILRIVCALILCIFIFPVQGLALEKVKLQLKYLHQFQFAGYYTALEQGYYAAAGLDVEIIEGQKGDEPLREVLSGGAHFGIGSSSLILEHSKNSPVVVLGVIFQHSPYTLLMPKKSGIQSIHDIVGKKVMIADQADELIAYLNQESISLESLLIMPHSFNPRDLIAGKVEGFSAYTTNETGYLDRQGFDYHSFSPRSAGIDFYGDNLFTSEREISSNPERVEAFRKASMLGWSYAFKNPNKTIDLILNKYSTRNTAEHLYYEYQQMASLIQPKLVDIGYMNPGRWRHIADTYADLDMLAENYDFEGFIYDSKPSINMFWWYSAFIALIFIMLLISTVHYRNRSKERLIAKEEIEFKNVLLSTQQDASIEGMLAIGDNDHIISANQRYIDLWQIDKAVIENADNRDLLKIIVKKLVAPEYFLQRIEEIRVQPTLICTEEIDLLDGRIMERYTAPMTSESGQYLGRLWSFRDITARKKADEVIWKQANLDSLTGLPNRYNFFNKLRYAINIAEKKQRKLYLLFLDLDQFKEVNDTLGHHVGDKIIQETSKRLLSCIAETATVARLGGDEFTIILENISSLSIVEEIANKALYQLSIPFQIDDEFAYISTSIGITVYPDDGADVSSLIKNADQAMYAAKDSGRNRFQYFTPKMYEKAIERQNLIKALRGALEQDEFQLHYQPIFCLKDVTMVKAEALIRWNNPNEGLISPDDFIPLAEETGQINQIGNWVFQTSMKKLKYWRSEFNKDLQVSINVSPVQFGENGGVSCWSDELKELGLPSDSLIIEITEGLLMGPSQEVSEKLLDFCKENIKVALDDFGTGYSSLAYLNRFDIDYLKIDKAFVWNLKSESQDIALCEAIVVMAHKLGIKVIAEGIETKEQLLLLQQMGCDFGQGYFLSKPLPEAEFERLLAAGSAASLP
;
A
#
# COMPACT_ATOMS: atom_id res chain seq x y z
N MET A 1 -26.76 26.36 -84.46
CA MET A 1 -27.01 26.41 -85.91
C MET A 1 -25.93 25.60 -86.60
N TYR A 2 -26.36 24.53 -87.31
CA TYR A 2 -25.86 23.98 -88.59
C TYR A 2 -24.49 24.46 -89.12
N SER A 3 -23.59 23.67 -89.71
CA SER A 3 -23.64 22.37 -90.43
C SER A 3 -22.16 21.89 -90.65
N LYS A 4 -21.76 20.61 -90.57
CA LYS A 4 -21.76 19.54 -91.60
C LYS A 4 -21.65 20.10 -93.05
N GLN A 5 -20.74 19.67 -93.95
CA GLN A 5 -20.45 18.31 -94.43
C GLN A 5 -19.29 18.34 -95.53
N PRO A 6 -18.91 17.24 -96.27
CA PRO A 6 -17.54 16.70 -96.52
C PRO A 6 -17.18 16.66 -98.05
N PRO A 7 -16.57 15.64 -98.75
CA PRO A 7 -15.73 14.44 -98.46
C PRO A 7 -14.55 14.16 -99.48
N GLN A 8 -13.99 12.92 -99.45
CA GLN A 8 -13.26 12.11 -100.49
C GLN A 8 -11.73 12.29 -100.68
N ILE A 9 -10.84 11.35 -100.31
CA ILE A 9 -10.47 9.97 -100.79
C ILE A 9 -9.71 9.94 -102.15
N TYR A 10 -8.39 9.65 -102.15
CA TYR A 10 -7.72 8.45 -102.74
C TYR A 10 -6.17 8.57 -102.76
N TRP A 11 -5.51 7.45 -102.44
CA TRP A 11 -4.05 7.13 -102.42
C TRP A 11 -3.55 6.69 -103.83
N PRO A 12 -2.23 6.65 -104.18
CA PRO A 12 -1.28 5.65 -103.62
C PRO A 12 0.27 5.92 -103.60
N ILE A 13 0.98 5.22 -102.67
CA ILE A 13 2.25 4.42 -102.80
C ILE A 13 3.52 5.11 -103.39
N LYS A 14 4.78 5.10 -102.87
CA LYS A 14 5.59 4.27 -101.93
C LYS A 14 6.92 5.04 -101.62
N LEU A 15 7.43 4.99 -100.38
CA LEU A 15 8.77 4.47 -99.98
C LEU A 15 9.20 4.93 -98.56
N SER A 16 9.29 3.93 -97.68
CA SER A 16 10.23 3.73 -96.56
C SER A 16 10.69 4.91 -95.69
N CYS A 17 10.25 4.92 -94.42
CA CYS A 17 11.11 4.65 -93.26
C CYS A 17 10.25 4.51 -91.99
N ILE A 18 10.29 3.33 -91.39
CA ILE A 18 9.56 2.98 -90.17
C ILE A 18 10.40 3.43 -88.97
N GLY A 19 9.93 4.48 -88.30
CA GLY A 19 10.50 5.01 -87.05
C GLY A 19 9.44 5.06 -85.95
N ASN A 20 9.33 3.98 -85.19
CA ASN A 20 9.07 3.96 -83.74
C ASN A 20 7.97 4.90 -83.18
N ARG A 21 6.68 4.60 -83.44
CA ARG A 21 5.53 5.25 -82.76
C ARG A 21 4.95 4.48 -81.56
N ASN A 22 5.46 3.29 -81.21
CA ASN A 22 4.90 2.47 -80.12
C ASN A 22 5.52 2.68 -78.73
N LYS A 23 6.57 3.52 -78.58
CA LYS A 23 7.15 3.82 -77.26
C LYS A 23 6.41 4.89 -76.45
N TYR A 24 5.59 5.72 -77.10
CA TYR A 24 4.89 6.83 -76.44
C TYR A 24 3.43 6.53 -76.07
N SER A 25 2.86 5.39 -76.49
CA SER A 25 1.52 4.96 -76.07
C SER A 25 1.54 4.30 -74.70
N ILE A 26 2.54 3.43 -74.43
CA ILE A 26 2.70 2.80 -73.11
C ILE A 26 3.14 3.84 -72.08
N LEU A 27 4.04 4.77 -72.43
CA LEU A 27 4.45 5.83 -71.50
C LEU A 27 3.31 6.81 -71.21
N ARG A 28 2.39 7.08 -72.14
CA ARG A 28 1.20 7.91 -71.86
C ARG A 28 0.12 7.18 -71.06
N ILE A 29 -0.06 5.88 -71.26
CA ILE A 29 -0.98 5.07 -70.47
C ILE A 29 -0.42 4.87 -69.05
N VAL A 30 0.88 4.65 -68.92
CA VAL A 30 1.59 4.52 -67.63
C VAL A 30 1.70 5.88 -66.93
N CYS A 31 1.98 6.99 -67.63
CA CYS A 31 1.93 8.32 -67.03
C CYS A 31 0.50 8.75 -66.69
N ALA A 32 -0.54 8.36 -67.44
CA ALA A 32 -1.93 8.64 -67.08
C ALA A 32 -2.37 7.79 -65.87
N LEU A 33 -1.94 6.53 -65.78
CA LEU A 33 -2.15 5.69 -64.60
C LEU A 33 -1.37 6.20 -63.38
N ILE A 34 -0.14 6.69 -63.55
CA ILE A 34 0.68 7.28 -62.47
C ILE A 34 0.14 8.66 -62.05
N LEU A 35 -0.38 9.48 -62.97
CA LEU A 35 -1.00 10.76 -62.61
C LEU A 35 -2.36 10.56 -61.91
N CYS A 36 -3.07 9.47 -62.19
CA CYS A 36 -4.26 9.07 -61.43
C CYS A 36 -3.95 8.46 -60.06
N ILE A 37 -2.70 8.01 -59.81
CA ILE A 37 -2.27 7.43 -58.52
C ILE A 37 -1.70 8.49 -57.55
N PHE A 38 -1.41 9.72 -58.02
CA PHE A 38 -0.85 10.80 -57.19
C PHE A 38 -1.76 12.03 -57.03
N ILE A 39 -3.07 11.87 -57.23
CA ILE A 39 -4.07 12.78 -56.64
C ILE A 39 -4.65 12.07 -55.43
N PHE A 40 -3.85 11.89 -54.38
CA PHE A 40 -4.45 11.83 -53.05
C PHE A 40 -4.87 13.25 -52.72
N PRO A 41 -6.17 13.51 -52.51
CA PRO A 41 -6.53 14.76 -51.87
C PRO A 41 -5.83 14.75 -50.52
N VAL A 42 -5.10 15.83 -50.20
CA VAL A 42 -4.91 16.20 -48.80
C VAL A 42 -6.31 16.55 -48.31
N GLN A 43 -7.09 15.52 -47.99
CA GLN A 43 -8.22 15.68 -47.09
C GLN A 43 -7.58 16.14 -45.80
N GLY A 44 -7.83 17.39 -45.39
CA GLY A 44 -7.76 17.68 -43.97
C GLY A 44 -8.55 16.57 -43.30
N LEU A 45 -7.89 15.74 -42.49
CA LEU A 45 -8.52 14.58 -41.87
C LEU A 45 -9.73 15.10 -41.10
N ALA A 46 -10.91 14.91 -41.69
CA ALA A 46 -12.15 15.14 -40.99
C ALA A 46 -12.10 14.15 -39.83
N LEU A 47 -12.10 14.67 -38.60
CA LEU A 47 -12.06 13.83 -37.41
C LEU A 47 -13.17 12.78 -37.53
N GLU A 48 -12.80 11.52 -37.33
CA GLU A 48 -13.78 10.44 -37.41
C GLU A 48 -14.72 10.53 -36.23
N LYS A 49 -16.04 10.59 -36.49
CA LYS A 49 -17.04 10.67 -35.44
C LYS A 49 -17.15 9.36 -34.71
N VAL A 50 -16.89 9.38 -33.42
CA VAL A 50 -16.91 8.24 -32.53
C VAL A 50 -17.86 8.52 -31.39
N LYS A 51 -18.59 7.49 -30.94
CA LYS A 51 -19.54 7.59 -29.83
C LYS A 51 -19.11 6.66 -28.72
N LEU A 52 -18.94 7.21 -27.52
CA LEU A 52 -18.71 6.47 -26.28
C LEU A 52 -19.98 6.50 -25.44
N GLN A 53 -20.56 5.33 -25.17
CA GLN A 53 -21.73 5.17 -24.31
C GLN A 53 -21.29 4.87 -22.86
N LEU A 54 -21.60 5.78 -21.94
CA LEU A 54 -21.34 5.60 -20.52
C LEU A 54 -22.40 4.70 -19.88
N LYS A 55 -22.01 4.03 -18.79
CA LYS A 55 -22.87 3.16 -17.97
C LYS A 55 -23.88 3.96 -17.14
N TYR A 56 -23.49 5.16 -16.71
CA TYR A 56 -24.27 6.04 -15.84
C TYR A 56 -24.13 7.50 -16.28
N LEU A 57 -24.75 8.39 -15.50
CA LEU A 57 -24.71 9.85 -15.66
C LEU A 57 -23.31 10.41 -15.37
N HIS A 58 -23.05 11.63 -15.85
CA HIS A 58 -21.78 12.33 -15.69
C HIS A 58 -21.34 12.45 -14.21
N GLN A 59 -20.11 12.00 -13.94
CA GLN A 59 -19.49 11.94 -12.61
C GLN A 59 -17.97 11.71 -12.74
N PHE A 60 -17.22 11.79 -11.64
CA PHE A 60 -15.76 11.62 -11.66
C PHE A 60 -15.34 10.20 -12.10
N GLN A 61 -16.21 9.20 -11.92
CA GLN A 61 -16.05 7.83 -12.45
C GLN A 61 -15.73 7.74 -13.95
N PHE A 62 -15.99 8.78 -14.74
CA PHE A 62 -15.71 8.81 -16.18
C PHE A 62 -14.70 9.90 -16.57
N ALA A 63 -14.00 10.47 -15.59
CA ALA A 63 -13.09 11.61 -15.74
C ALA A 63 -12.01 11.42 -16.82
N GLY A 64 -11.50 10.21 -17.00
CA GLY A 64 -10.50 9.93 -18.03
C GLY A 64 -10.99 10.19 -19.45
N TYR A 65 -12.28 9.96 -19.72
CA TYR A 65 -12.86 10.19 -21.04
C TYR A 65 -13.09 11.67 -21.30
N TYR A 66 -13.52 12.43 -20.30
CA TYR A 66 -13.66 13.88 -20.39
C TYR A 66 -12.30 14.55 -20.61
N THR A 67 -11.32 14.19 -19.82
CA THR A 67 -9.96 14.74 -19.95
C THR A 67 -9.31 14.33 -21.28
N ALA A 68 -9.54 13.12 -21.80
CA ALA A 68 -9.08 12.75 -23.13
C ALA A 68 -9.66 13.61 -24.25
N LEU A 69 -10.93 14.01 -24.13
CA LEU A 69 -11.57 14.93 -25.06
C LEU A 69 -11.01 16.36 -24.92
N GLU A 70 -10.95 16.88 -23.70
CA GLU A 70 -10.64 18.29 -23.44
C GLU A 70 -9.15 18.61 -23.51
N GLN A 71 -8.27 17.65 -23.22
CA GLN A 71 -6.82 17.79 -23.46
C GLN A 71 -6.45 17.56 -24.93
N GLY A 72 -7.42 17.24 -25.79
CA GLY A 72 -7.21 17.02 -27.22
C GLY A 72 -6.53 15.69 -27.57
N TYR A 73 -6.49 14.72 -26.65
CA TYR A 73 -5.89 13.41 -26.93
C TYR A 73 -6.67 12.65 -28.01
N TYR A 74 -8.00 12.73 -28.02
CA TYR A 74 -8.79 12.16 -29.12
C TYR A 74 -8.57 12.88 -30.45
N ALA A 75 -8.53 14.21 -30.44
CA ALA A 75 -8.29 14.99 -31.65
C ALA A 75 -6.88 14.73 -32.24
N ALA A 76 -5.86 14.61 -31.38
CA ALA A 76 -4.50 14.23 -31.78
C ALA A 76 -4.44 12.80 -32.37
N ALA A 77 -5.37 11.93 -31.97
CA ALA A 77 -5.55 10.59 -32.51
C ALA A 77 -6.48 10.55 -33.74
N GLY A 78 -6.97 11.69 -34.24
CA GLY A 78 -7.83 11.78 -35.42
C GLY A 78 -9.32 11.52 -35.16
N LEU A 79 -9.77 11.55 -33.89
CA LEU A 79 -11.13 11.19 -33.48
C LEU A 79 -11.92 12.40 -32.94
N ASP A 80 -13.18 12.50 -33.34
CA ASP A 80 -14.20 13.41 -32.78
C ASP A 80 -15.14 12.59 -31.91
N VAL A 81 -14.88 12.56 -30.60
CA VAL A 81 -15.59 11.69 -29.66
C VAL A 81 -16.76 12.42 -29.03
N GLU A 82 -17.95 11.91 -29.25
CA GLU A 82 -19.17 12.25 -28.54
C GLU A 82 -19.37 11.29 -27.36
N ILE A 83 -19.53 11.83 -26.15
CA ILE A 83 -19.75 11.05 -24.93
C ILE A 83 -21.24 11.13 -24.58
N ILE A 84 -21.89 9.97 -24.48
CA ILE A 84 -23.32 9.83 -24.25
C ILE A 84 -23.53 9.23 -22.86
N GLU A 85 -24.39 9.86 -22.05
CA GLU A 85 -24.73 9.35 -20.72
C GLU A 85 -25.58 8.07 -20.79
N GLY A 86 -25.39 7.17 -19.83
CA GLY A 86 -26.26 6.01 -19.62
C GLY A 86 -27.37 6.30 -18.62
N GLN A 87 -28.59 5.87 -18.93
CA GLN A 87 -29.75 5.95 -18.04
C GLN A 87 -30.20 4.58 -17.53
N LYS A 88 -29.90 3.50 -18.27
CA LYS A 88 -30.24 2.12 -17.91
C LYS A 88 -29.01 1.22 -17.97
N GLY A 89 -29.01 0.17 -17.15
CA GLY A 89 -27.85 -0.70 -17.03
C GLY A 89 -27.45 -1.38 -18.35
N ASP A 90 -28.38 -1.93 -19.10
CA ASP A 90 -28.10 -2.65 -20.36
C ASP A 90 -27.78 -1.75 -21.56
N GLU A 91 -27.92 -0.43 -21.42
CA GLU A 91 -27.83 0.55 -22.52
C GLU A 91 -26.47 0.55 -23.23
N PRO A 92 -25.29 0.56 -22.55
CA PRO A 92 -24.00 0.52 -23.24
C PRO A 92 -23.83 -0.70 -24.13
N LEU A 93 -24.22 -1.87 -23.63
CA LEU A 93 -24.12 -3.12 -24.37
C LEU A 93 -25.02 -3.09 -25.61
N ARG A 94 -26.28 -2.69 -25.44
CA ARG A 94 -27.25 -2.61 -26.53
C ARG A 94 -26.83 -1.61 -27.61
N GLU A 95 -26.40 -0.42 -27.22
CA GLU A 95 -25.98 0.63 -28.17
C GLU A 95 -24.72 0.23 -28.95
N VAL A 96 -23.74 -0.42 -28.29
CA VAL A 96 -22.53 -0.90 -28.99
C VAL A 96 -22.85 -2.04 -29.96
N LEU A 97 -23.65 -3.02 -29.53
CA LEU A 97 -23.99 -4.17 -30.37
C LEU A 97 -24.93 -3.82 -31.54
N SER A 98 -25.82 -2.83 -31.36
CA SER A 98 -26.68 -2.31 -32.43
C SER A 98 -25.97 -1.34 -33.37
N GLY A 99 -24.76 -0.86 -33.01
CA GLY A 99 -24.00 0.14 -33.76
C GLY A 99 -24.44 1.59 -33.51
N GLY A 100 -25.25 1.85 -32.48
CA GLY A 100 -25.57 3.20 -32.00
C GLY A 100 -24.38 3.90 -31.35
N ALA A 101 -23.47 3.12 -30.74
CA ALA A 101 -22.19 3.56 -30.19
C ALA A 101 -21.04 2.68 -30.69
N HIS A 102 -19.82 3.22 -30.68
CA HIS A 102 -18.62 2.47 -31.10
C HIS A 102 -17.92 1.83 -29.89
N PHE A 103 -17.97 2.49 -28.74
CA PHE A 103 -17.35 2.06 -27.49
C PHE A 103 -18.35 2.19 -26.34
N GLY A 104 -18.21 1.33 -25.35
CA GLY A 104 -19.07 1.33 -24.17
C GLY A 104 -18.30 1.07 -22.88
N ILE A 105 -18.91 1.45 -21.76
CA ILE A 105 -18.44 1.09 -20.42
C ILE A 105 -19.36 0.01 -19.84
N GLY A 106 -18.79 -1.15 -19.51
CA GLY A 106 -19.51 -2.29 -18.95
C GLY A 106 -18.89 -2.80 -17.66
N SER A 107 -19.50 -3.81 -17.05
CA SER A 107 -18.99 -4.52 -15.87
C SER A 107 -18.33 -5.85 -16.28
N SER A 108 -17.92 -6.65 -15.30
CA SER A 108 -17.37 -7.98 -15.54
C SER A 108 -18.37 -8.98 -16.14
N SER A 109 -19.68 -8.69 -16.15
CA SER A 109 -20.69 -9.53 -16.80
C SER A 109 -20.65 -9.53 -18.33
N LEU A 110 -19.80 -8.70 -18.94
CA LEU A 110 -19.51 -8.82 -20.38
C LEU A 110 -19.07 -10.25 -20.78
N ILE A 111 -18.44 -11.00 -19.87
CA ILE A 111 -18.07 -12.40 -20.13
C ILE A 111 -19.29 -13.34 -20.19
N LEU A 112 -20.33 -13.06 -19.41
CA LEU A 112 -21.61 -13.78 -19.46
C LEU A 112 -22.37 -13.46 -20.75
N GLU A 113 -22.21 -12.26 -21.29
CA GLU A 113 -22.80 -11.88 -22.57
C GLU A 113 -22.01 -12.49 -23.74
N HIS A 114 -20.68 -12.56 -23.63
CA HIS A 114 -19.84 -13.27 -24.58
C HIS A 114 -20.19 -14.77 -24.65
N SER A 115 -20.50 -15.41 -23.52
CA SER A 115 -20.92 -16.82 -23.48
C SER A 115 -22.28 -17.08 -24.15
N LYS A 116 -23.11 -16.04 -24.28
CA LYS A 116 -24.36 -16.06 -25.06
C LYS A 116 -24.12 -15.80 -26.56
N ASN A 117 -22.88 -15.80 -27.01
CA ASN A 117 -22.44 -15.47 -28.37
C ASN A 117 -22.65 -13.99 -28.74
N SER A 118 -22.69 -13.08 -27.76
CA SER A 118 -22.62 -11.65 -28.07
C SER A 118 -21.19 -11.30 -28.50
N PRO A 119 -20.98 -10.62 -29.64
CA PRO A 119 -19.65 -10.32 -30.17
C PRO A 119 -19.00 -9.13 -29.45
N VAL A 120 -18.77 -9.26 -28.14
CA VAL A 120 -18.19 -8.22 -27.27
C VAL A 120 -16.73 -8.48 -26.97
N VAL A 121 -15.93 -7.42 -26.96
CA VAL A 121 -14.49 -7.49 -26.68
C VAL A 121 -14.08 -6.39 -25.71
N VAL A 122 -13.40 -6.77 -24.62
CA VAL A 122 -12.87 -5.85 -23.61
C VAL A 122 -11.53 -5.27 -24.06
N LEU A 123 -11.44 -3.94 -24.06
CA LEU A 123 -10.28 -3.17 -24.49
C LEU A 123 -9.36 -2.75 -23.34
N GLY A 124 -9.90 -2.63 -22.13
CA GLY A 124 -9.14 -2.24 -20.94
C GLY A 124 -10.00 -2.19 -19.69
N VAL A 125 -9.39 -2.42 -18.53
CA VAL A 125 -10.02 -2.31 -17.21
C VAL A 125 -9.66 -0.96 -16.60
N ILE A 126 -10.66 -0.23 -16.11
CA ILE A 126 -10.46 1.01 -15.35
C ILE A 126 -10.38 0.70 -13.85
N PHE A 127 -11.38 0.01 -13.31
CA PHE A 127 -11.42 -0.37 -11.90
C PHE A 127 -10.82 -1.75 -11.68
N GLN A 128 -9.67 -1.78 -11.01
CA GLN A 128 -9.06 -3.05 -10.60
C GLN A 128 -9.91 -3.74 -9.54
N HIS A 129 -10.60 -3.02 -8.65
CA HIS A 129 -11.57 -3.63 -7.75
C HIS A 129 -12.94 -3.05 -8.01
N SER A 130 -13.94 -3.91 -8.13
CA SER A 130 -15.29 -3.43 -8.36
C SER A 130 -15.82 -2.64 -7.15
N PRO A 131 -16.54 -1.52 -7.40
CA PRO A 131 -17.06 -0.66 -6.36
C PRO A 131 -18.41 -1.10 -5.78
N TYR A 132 -19.05 -2.20 -6.24
CA TYR A 132 -20.37 -2.53 -5.70
C TYR A 132 -20.29 -3.00 -4.24
N THR A 133 -21.27 -2.53 -3.49
CA THR A 133 -21.57 -2.99 -2.14
C THR A 133 -23.07 -3.03 -1.94
N LEU A 134 -23.52 -3.88 -1.02
CA LEU A 134 -24.89 -3.91 -0.58
C LEU A 134 -25.02 -3.16 0.75
N LEU A 135 -25.84 -2.11 0.76
CA LEU A 135 -26.08 -1.29 1.94
C LEU A 135 -27.39 -1.68 2.61
N MET A 136 -27.36 -1.85 3.92
CA MET A 136 -28.54 -2.11 4.75
C MET A 136 -28.56 -1.14 5.93
N PRO A 137 -29.72 -0.59 6.35
CA PRO A 137 -29.77 0.32 7.50
C PRO A 137 -29.33 -0.37 8.80
N LYS A 138 -28.58 0.32 9.67
CA LYS A 138 -28.30 -0.15 11.04
C LYS A 138 -29.56 -0.01 11.90
N LYS A 139 -30.51 -0.94 11.76
CA LYS A 139 -31.69 -1.06 12.63
C LYS A 139 -31.58 -2.34 13.47
N SER A 140 -32.21 -2.36 14.65
CA SER A 140 -32.25 -3.53 15.53
C SER A 140 -32.74 -4.78 14.77
N GLY A 141 -31.86 -5.73 14.52
CA GLY A 141 -32.16 -7.02 13.87
C GLY A 141 -31.46 -7.33 12.55
N ILE A 142 -30.61 -6.44 12.01
CA ILE A 142 -29.74 -6.73 10.85
C ILE A 142 -28.29 -6.68 11.33
N GLN A 143 -27.63 -7.83 11.42
CA GLN A 143 -26.22 -7.96 11.82
C GLN A 143 -25.36 -8.64 10.74
N SER A 144 -25.98 -9.44 9.88
CA SER A 144 -25.32 -10.23 8.85
C SER A 144 -26.00 -10.07 7.49
N ILE A 145 -25.29 -10.47 6.43
CA ILE A 145 -25.85 -10.49 5.08
C ILE A 145 -27.07 -11.42 4.97
N HIS A 146 -27.16 -12.48 5.81
CA HIS A 146 -28.29 -13.42 5.80
C HIS A 146 -29.60 -12.81 6.31
N ASP A 147 -29.56 -11.66 7.00
CA ASP A 147 -30.76 -10.96 7.47
C ASP A 147 -31.54 -10.26 6.34
N ILE A 148 -31.01 -10.32 5.11
CA ILE A 148 -31.65 -9.78 3.91
C ILE A 148 -32.78 -10.67 3.37
N VAL A 149 -32.85 -11.93 3.79
CA VAL A 149 -33.87 -12.89 3.32
C VAL A 149 -35.28 -12.38 3.65
N GLY A 150 -36.15 -12.38 2.64
CA GLY A 150 -37.53 -11.89 2.74
C GLY A 150 -37.68 -10.36 2.79
N LYS A 151 -36.58 -9.60 2.68
CA LYS A 151 -36.59 -8.13 2.73
C LYS A 151 -36.77 -7.51 1.35
N LYS A 152 -37.20 -6.24 1.32
CA LYS A 152 -37.28 -5.45 0.09
C LYS A 152 -35.89 -4.92 -0.27
N VAL A 153 -35.36 -5.36 -1.41
CA VAL A 153 -33.99 -5.05 -1.83
C VAL A 153 -34.01 -4.44 -3.23
N MET A 154 -33.25 -3.38 -3.43
CA MET A 154 -32.92 -2.87 -4.76
C MET A 154 -31.51 -3.36 -5.12
N ILE A 155 -31.41 -4.21 -6.14
CA ILE A 155 -30.13 -4.63 -6.73
C ILE A 155 -30.12 -4.12 -8.17
N ALA A 156 -29.06 -3.42 -8.57
CA ALA A 156 -28.91 -2.92 -9.93
C ALA A 156 -28.64 -4.08 -10.90
N ASP A 157 -29.19 -4.01 -12.12
CA ASP A 157 -29.11 -5.07 -13.13
C ASP A 157 -27.67 -5.45 -13.54
N GLN A 158 -26.68 -4.60 -13.25
CA GLN A 158 -25.26 -4.80 -13.58
C GLN A 158 -24.38 -5.10 -12.36
N ALA A 159 -25.01 -5.36 -11.22
CA ALA A 159 -24.34 -5.73 -9.97
C ALA A 159 -24.17 -7.25 -9.87
N ASP A 160 -23.73 -7.90 -10.94
CA ASP A 160 -23.62 -9.36 -11.05
C ASP A 160 -22.70 -9.95 -9.98
N GLU A 161 -21.71 -9.20 -9.50
CA GLU A 161 -20.88 -9.62 -8.37
C GLU A 161 -21.61 -9.64 -7.03
N LEU A 162 -22.62 -8.79 -6.83
CA LEU A 162 -23.48 -8.86 -5.65
C LEU A 162 -24.38 -10.09 -5.74
N ILE A 163 -24.85 -10.44 -6.94
CA ILE A 163 -25.60 -11.68 -7.18
C ILE A 163 -24.70 -12.88 -6.91
N ALA A 164 -23.47 -12.87 -7.41
CA ALA A 164 -22.49 -13.91 -7.16
C ALA A 164 -22.20 -14.05 -5.65
N TYR A 165 -22.07 -12.92 -4.93
CA TYR A 165 -21.89 -12.88 -3.49
C TYR A 165 -23.06 -13.48 -2.73
N LEU A 166 -24.29 -13.10 -3.08
CA LEU A 166 -25.49 -13.67 -2.47
C LEU A 166 -25.58 -15.17 -2.73
N ASN A 167 -25.28 -15.64 -3.94
CA ASN A 167 -25.28 -17.06 -4.26
C ASN A 167 -24.20 -17.84 -3.47
N GLN A 168 -22.99 -17.30 -3.34
CA GLN A 168 -21.92 -17.91 -2.55
C GLN A 168 -22.30 -18.01 -1.07
N GLU A 169 -23.01 -17.01 -0.54
CA GLU A 169 -23.60 -17.01 0.82
C GLU A 169 -24.89 -17.84 0.93
N SER A 170 -25.23 -18.64 -0.10
CA SER A 170 -26.44 -19.48 -0.17
C SER A 170 -27.77 -18.71 -0.07
N ILE A 171 -27.78 -17.44 -0.47
CA ILE A 171 -28.97 -16.58 -0.53
C ILE A 171 -29.47 -16.50 -1.98
N SER A 172 -30.51 -17.27 -2.31
CA SER A 172 -31.15 -17.20 -3.62
C SER A 172 -31.90 -15.88 -3.83
N LEU A 173 -31.83 -15.31 -5.03
CA LEU A 173 -32.62 -14.13 -5.41
C LEU A 173 -34.14 -14.33 -5.23
N GLU A 174 -34.63 -15.58 -5.34
CA GLU A 174 -36.05 -15.91 -5.12
C GLU A 174 -36.49 -15.72 -3.66
N SER A 175 -35.53 -15.76 -2.74
CA SER A 175 -35.78 -15.52 -1.31
C SER A 175 -35.89 -14.02 -0.98
N LEU A 176 -35.65 -13.13 -1.95
CA LEU A 176 -35.65 -11.68 -1.79
C LEU A 176 -36.85 -11.03 -2.48
N LEU A 177 -37.33 -9.92 -1.92
CA LEU A 177 -38.33 -9.08 -2.59
C LEU A 177 -37.60 -8.02 -3.43
N ILE A 178 -37.15 -8.40 -4.63
CA ILE A 178 -36.42 -7.50 -5.55
C ILE A 178 -37.35 -6.40 -6.07
N MET A 179 -36.97 -5.16 -5.77
CA MET A 179 -37.62 -3.94 -6.23
C MET A 179 -36.80 -3.33 -7.38
N PRO A 180 -37.45 -2.68 -8.38
CA PRO A 180 -36.73 -1.94 -9.42
C PRO A 180 -35.77 -0.92 -8.81
N HIS A 181 -34.51 -0.93 -9.24
CA HIS A 181 -33.48 -0.08 -8.68
C HIS A 181 -33.74 1.41 -9.03
N SER A 182 -33.91 2.26 -8.02
CA SER A 182 -34.22 3.68 -8.23
C SER A 182 -33.00 4.58 -8.43
N PHE A 183 -31.79 4.06 -8.15
CA PHE A 183 -30.53 4.81 -8.13
C PHE A 183 -30.57 6.05 -7.23
N ASN A 184 -31.50 6.09 -6.28
CA ASN A 184 -31.67 7.19 -5.35
C ASN A 184 -31.50 6.70 -3.90
N PRO A 185 -30.37 7.01 -3.24
CA PRO A 185 -30.09 6.57 -1.87
C PRO A 185 -31.15 7.01 -0.85
N ARG A 186 -31.97 8.03 -1.17
CA ARG A 186 -33.08 8.47 -0.32
C ARG A 186 -34.14 7.39 -0.11
N ASP A 187 -34.26 6.41 -0.99
CA ASP A 187 -35.22 5.32 -0.81
C ASP A 187 -34.81 4.38 0.34
N LEU A 188 -33.50 4.27 0.62
CA LEU A 188 -32.97 3.59 1.80
C LEU A 188 -33.24 4.41 3.07
N ILE A 189 -32.98 5.72 3.03
CA ILE A 189 -33.23 6.64 4.16
C ILE A 189 -34.72 6.68 4.53
N ALA A 190 -35.59 6.78 3.53
CA ALA A 190 -37.04 6.83 3.71
C ALA A 190 -37.66 5.47 4.11
N GLY A 191 -36.85 4.41 4.18
CA GLY A 191 -37.28 3.06 4.55
C GLY A 191 -38.21 2.39 3.53
N LYS A 192 -38.13 2.78 2.25
CA LYS A 192 -38.88 2.11 1.17
C LYS A 192 -38.31 0.72 0.87
N VAL A 193 -37.01 0.56 1.11
CA VAL A 193 -36.24 -0.68 0.97
C VAL A 193 -35.34 -0.88 2.19
N GLU A 194 -34.97 -2.13 2.43
CA GLU A 194 -34.12 -2.57 3.55
C GLU A 194 -32.74 -3.02 3.06
N GLY A 195 -32.55 -3.20 1.75
CA GLY A 195 -31.26 -3.39 1.10
C GLY A 195 -31.16 -2.59 -0.19
N PHE A 196 -29.97 -2.04 -0.48
CA PHE A 196 -29.74 -1.17 -1.61
C PHE A 196 -28.32 -1.38 -2.16
N SER A 197 -28.19 -1.80 -3.42
CA SER A 197 -26.89 -1.87 -4.08
C SER A 197 -26.35 -0.48 -4.36
N ALA A 198 -25.12 -0.21 -3.95
CA ALA A 198 -24.46 1.08 -4.07
C ALA A 198 -23.07 0.92 -4.66
N TYR A 199 -22.56 2.00 -5.25
CA TYR A 199 -21.13 2.17 -5.49
C TYR A 199 -20.50 2.82 -4.25
N THR A 200 -19.44 2.22 -3.72
CA THR A 200 -18.65 2.82 -2.63
C THR A 200 -18.01 4.16 -3.03
N THR A 201 -17.93 4.45 -4.32
CA THR A 201 -17.42 5.72 -4.83
C THR A 201 -18.47 6.83 -4.79
N ASN A 202 -19.77 6.52 -4.76
CA ASN A 202 -20.83 7.52 -4.96
C ASN A 202 -21.86 7.55 -3.81
N GLU A 203 -22.73 6.53 -3.70
CA GLU A 203 -23.90 6.61 -2.82
C GLU A 203 -23.53 6.58 -1.33
N THR A 204 -22.44 5.93 -0.95
CA THR A 204 -21.90 5.97 0.43
C THR A 204 -21.55 7.40 0.86
N GLY A 205 -20.86 8.16 -0.01
CA GLY A 205 -20.52 9.57 0.27
C GLY A 205 -21.74 10.48 0.38
N TYR A 206 -22.86 10.13 -0.26
CA TYR A 206 -24.13 10.81 -0.03
C TYR A 206 -24.71 10.46 1.36
N LEU A 207 -24.77 9.17 1.72
CA LEU A 207 -25.33 8.70 2.99
C LEU A 207 -24.53 9.19 4.21
N ASP A 208 -23.20 9.14 4.13
CA ASP A 208 -22.29 9.60 5.18
C ASP A 208 -22.52 11.09 5.50
N ARG A 209 -22.72 11.92 4.47
CA ARG A 209 -23.02 13.36 4.64
C ARG A 209 -24.41 13.63 5.20
N GLN A 210 -25.34 12.70 5.04
CA GLN A 210 -26.66 12.78 5.68
C GLN A 210 -26.63 12.21 7.11
N GLY A 211 -25.49 11.69 7.58
CA GLY A 211 -25.37 11.03 8.88
C GLY A 211 -26.24 9.77 8.98
N PHE A 212 -26.48 9.09 7.85
CA PHE A 212 -27.30 7.89 7.84
C PHE A 212 -26.45 6.66 8.18
N ASP A 213 -26.82 5.93 9.23
CA ASP A 213 -26.11 4.73 9.66
C ASP A 213 -26.51 3.50 8.85
N TYR A 214 -25.52 2.86 8.21
CA TYR A 214 -25.72 1.65 7.41
C TYR A 214 -24.60 0.61 7.65
N HIS A 215 -24.94 -0.66 7.44
CA HIS A 215 -24.00 -1.75 7.21
C HIS A 215 -23.69 -1.83 5.72
N SER A 216 -22.42 -1.99 5.38
CA SER A 216 -21.94 -2.21 4.01
C SER A 216 -21.38 -3.61 3.90
N PHE A 217 -21.96 -4.41 3.02
CA PHE A 217 -21.50 -5.76 2.71
C PHE A 217 -20.82 -5.75 1.34
N SER A 218 -19.54 -6.11 1.30
CA SER A 218 -18.74 -6.09 0.07
C SER A 218 -18.47 -7.52 -0.39
N PRO A 219 -18.71 -7.86 -1.69
CA PRO A 219 -18.36 -9.16 -2.27
C PRO A 219 -16.92 -9.60 -1.98
N ARG A 220 -15.98 -8.66 -1.88
CA ARG A 220 -14.57 -8.92 -1.58
C ARG A 220 -14.34 -9.60 -0.24
N SER A 221 -15.23 -9.37 0.74
CA SER A 221 -15.15 -10.04 2.05
C SER A 221 -15.39 -11.55 1.97
N ALA A 222 -16.07 -12.02 0.92
CA ALA A 222 -16.28 -13.44 0.61
C ALA A 222 -15.34 -13.98 -0.48
N GLY A 223 -14.33 -13.21 -0.89
CA GLY A 223 -13.38 -13.63 -1.92
C GLY A 223 -13.82 -13.37 -3.37
N ILE A 224 -14.97 -12.71 -3.58
CA ILE A 224 -15.40 -12.28 -4.92
C ILE A 224 -14.80 -10.91 -5.22
N ASP A 225 -13.77 -10.89 -6.06
CA ASP A 225 -13.05 -9.66 -6.41
C ASP A 225 -12.98 -9.45 -7.93
N PHE A 226 -14.08 -8.97 -8.49
CA PHE A 226 -14.21 -8.72 -9.93
C PHE A 226 -13.65 -7.36 -10.34
N TYR A 227 -13.42 -7.20 -11.64
CA TYR A 227 -13.17 -5.87 -12.22
C TYR A 227 -14.46 -5.03 -12.19
N GLY A 228 -14.33 -3.74 -11.97
CA GLY A 228 -15.45 -2.79 -12.03
C GLY A 228 -15.72 -2.34 -13.46
N ASP A 229 -15.50 -1.06 -13.76
CA ASP A 229 -15.73 -0.54 -15.11
C ASP A 229 -14.67 -1.02 -16.11
N ASN A 230 -15.17 -1.60 -17.19
CA ASN A 230 -14.43 -2.15 -18.31
C ASN A 230 -14.77 -1.37 -19.59
N LEU A 231 -13.76 -0.85 -20.27
CA LEU A 231 -13.91 -0.29 -21.61
C LEU A 231 -14.03 -1.43 -22.61
N PHE A 232 -15.08 -1.45 -23.43
CA PHE A 232 -15.32 -2.52 -24.41
C PHE A 232 -15.83 -1.98 -25.76
N THR A 233 -15.79 -2.84 -26.77
CA THR A 233 -16.35 -2.61 -28.11
C THR A 233 -16.92 -3.91 -28.68
N SER A 234 -17.35 -3.91 -29.94
CA SER A 234 -17.77 -5.10 -30.66
C SER A 234 -16.65 -5.70 -31.50
N GLU A 235 -16.67 -7.02 -31.74
CA GLU A 235 -15.77 -7.68 -32.70
C GLU A 235 -15.89 -7.08 -34.10
N ARG A 236 -17.09 -6.60 -34.46
CA ARG A 236 -17.34 -5.90 -35.72
C ARG A 236 -16.50 -4.63 -35.82
N GLU A 237 -16.37 -3.87 -34.74
CA GLU A 237 -15.56 -2.64 -34.74
C GLU A 237 -14.07 -2.94 -34.81
N ILE A 238 -13.60 -4.00 -34.13
CA ILE A 238 -12.20 -4.45 -34.21
C ILE A 238 -11.84 -4.91 -35.63
N SER A 239 -12.73 -5.66 -36.28
CA SER A 239 -12.50 -6.15 -37.65
C SER A 239 -12.66 -5.07 -38.72
N SER A 240 -13.58 -4.11 -38.52
CA SER A 240 -13.86 -3.05 -39.50
C SER A 240 -12.92 -1.85 -39.36
N ASN A 241 -12.54 -1.48 -38.13
CA ASN A 241 -11.80 -0.26 -37.81
C ASN A 241 -10.70 -0.49 -36.74
N PRO A 242 -9.74 -1.42 -36.96
CA PRO A 242 -8.75 -1.79 -35.94
C PRO A 242 -7.87 -0.62 -35.49
N GLU A 243 -7.51 0.28 -36.41
CA GLU A 243 -6.70 1.47 -36.10
C GLU A 243 -7.46 2.45 -35.21
N ARG A 244 -8.77 2.61 -35.44
CA ARG A 244 -9.64 3.46 -34.60
C ARG A 244 -9.75 2.92 -33.18
N VAL A 245 -9.91 1.59 -33.04
CA VAL A 245 -9.99 0.93 -31.73
C VAL A 245 -8.72 1.20 -30.92
N GLU A 246 -7.55 1.00 -31.53
CA GLU A 246 -6.27 1.23 -30.86
C GLU A 246 -6.03 2.72 -30.56
N ALA A 247 -6.38 3.61 -31.49
CA ALA A 247 -6.28 5.05 -31.32
C ALA A 247 -7.16 5.55 -30.17
N PHE A 248 -8.42 5.11 -30.14
CA PHE A 248 -9.38 5.45 -29.07
C PHE A 248 -8.88 4.96 -27.72
N ARG A 249 -8.52 3.67 -27.63
CA ARG A 249 -8.01 3.05 -26.40
C ARG A 249 -6.82 3.82 -25.84
N LYS A 250 -5.80 4.11 -26.67
CA LYS A 250 -4.60 4.84 -26.24
C LYS A 250 -4.94 6.26 -25.74
N ALA A 251 -5.79 6.98 -26.47
CA ALA A 251 -6.21 8.33 -26.08
C ALA A 251 -6.98 8.33 -24.75
N SER A 252 -7.88 7.36 -24.53
CA SER A 252 -8.60 7.20 -23.26
C SER A 252 -7.65 6.93 -22.09
N MET A 253 -6.60 6.11 -22.26
CA MET A 253 -5.63 5.83 -21.20
C MET A 253 -4.79 7.06 -20.82
N LEU A 254 -4.42 7.89 -21.80
CA LEU A 254 -3.75 9.17 -21.56
C LEU A 254 -4.64 10.14 -20.78
N GLY A 255 -5.94 10.19 -21.12
CA GLY A 255 -6.93 10.97 -20.37
C GLY A 255 -7.02 10.53 -18.91
N TRP A 256 -7.19 9.23 -18.66
CA TRP A 256 -7.21 8.69 -17.30
C TRP A 256 -5.95 9.01 -16.50
N SER A 257 -4.77 8.87 -17.11
CA SER A 257 -3.50 9.26 -16.46
C SER A 257 -3.47 10.74 -16.09
N TYR A 258 -3.99 11.61 -16.96
CA TYR A 258 -4.07 13.05 -16.70
C TYR A 258 -5.05 13.38 -15.58
N ALA A 259 -6.24 12.77 -15.58
CA ALA A 259 -7.29 12.98 -14.59
C ALA A 259 -6.79 12.72 -13.16
N PHE A 260 -6.07 11.60 -12.95
CA PHE A 260 -5.51 11.24 -11.64
C PHE A 260 -4.30 12.09 -11.23
N LYS A 261 -3.53 12.63 -12.19
CA LYS A 261 -2.45 13.59 -11.90
C LYS A 261 -2.97 14.99 -11.58
N ASN A 262 -4.18 15.33 -12.02
CA ASN A 262 -4.75 16.68 -11.91
C ASN A 262 -6.22 16.64 -11.40
N PRO A 263 -6.50 16.13 -10.19
CA PRO A 263 -7.86 15.91 -9.72
C PRO A 263 -8.68 17.20 -9.63
N ASN A 264 -8.14 18.28 -9.06
CA ASN A 264 -8.87 19.54 -8.91
C ASN A 264 -9.29 20.15 -10.25
N LYS A 265 -8.38 20.21 -11.23
CA LYS A 265 -8.68 20.70 -12.59
C LYS A 265 -9.74 19.84 -13.29
N THR A 266 -9.72 18.54 -13.01
CA THR A 266 -10.67 17.58 -13.57
C THR A 266 -12.06 17.74 -12.95
N ILE A 267 -12.13 17.99 -11.64
CA ILE A 267 -13.37 18.32 -10.93
C ILE A 267 -13.97 19.61 -11.49
N ASP A 268 -13.15 20.66 -11.62
CA ASP A 268 -13.58 21.94 -12.19
C ASP A 268 -14.12 21.76 -13.61
N LEU A 269 -13.47 20.92 -14.42
CA LEU A 269 -13.92 20.61 -15.77
C LEU A 269 -15.30 19.94 -15.77
N ILE A 270 -15.50 18.93 -14.91
CA ILE A 270 -16.77 18.22 -14.80
C ILE A 270 -17.89 19.18 -14.40
N LEU A 271 -17.66 19.99 -13.36
CA LEU A 271 -18.64 20.96 -12.85
C LEU A 271 -19.02 22.02 -13.88
N ASN A 272 -18.06 22.50 -14.66
CA ASN A 272 -18.28 23.58 -15.61
C ASN A 272 -18.90 23.12 -16.93
N LYS A 273 -18.59 21.90 -17.39
CA LYS A 273 -18.93 21.45 -18.76
C LYS A 273 -19.90 20.28 -18.84
N TYR A 274 -19.92 19.40 -17.84
CA TYR A 274 -20.65 18.13 -17.94
C TYR A 274 -21.81 18.02 -16.96
N SER A 275 -21.61 18.29 -15.66
CA SER A 275 -22.69 18.16 -14.67
C SER A 275 -22.44 18.94 -13.39
N THR A 276 -23.48 19.60 -12.89
CA THR A 276 -23.52 20.32 -11.60
C THR A 276 -24.32 19.57 -10.54
N ARG A 277 -24.74 18.33 -10.80
CA ARG A 277 -25.55 17.52 -9.88
C ARG A 277 -24.82 17.22 -8.56
N ASN A 278 -23.51 17.02 -8.65
CA ASN A 278 -22.63 16.73 -7.52
C ASN A 278 -21.82 17.98 -7.16
N THR A 279 -21.47 18.13 -5.88
CA THR A 279 -20.61 19.25 -5.44
C THR A 279 -19.13 18.94 -5.69
N ALA A 280 -18.27 19.96 -5.65
CA ALA A 280 -16.82 19.76 -5.77
C ALA A 280 -16.29 18.79 -4.71
N GLU A 281 -16.79 18.88 -3.48
CA GLU A 281 -16.44 17.99 -2.38
C GLU A 281 -16.86 16.55 -2.65
N HIS A 282 -18.04 16.34 -3.27
CA HIS A 282 -18.51 15.00 -3.64
C HIS A 282 -17.64 14.38 -4.74
N LEU A 283 -17.30 15.15 -5.77
CA LEU A 283 -16.44 14.66 -6.85
C LEU A 283 -15.01 14.40 -6.35
N TYR A 284 -14.55 15.14 -5.33
CA TYR A 284 -13.29 14.86 -4.65
C TYR A 284 -13.34 13.57 -3.82
N TYR A 285 -14.46 13.31 -3.13
CA TYR A 285 -14.71 12.03 -2.46
C TYR A 285 -14.68 10.86 -3.46
N GLU A 286 -15.39 10.99 -4.59
CA GLU A 286 -15.37 10.00 -5.67
C GLU A 286 -13.92 9.71 -6.11
N TYR A 287 -13.12 10.75 -6.38
CA TYR A 287 -11.70 10.62 -6.72
C TYR A 287 -10.90 9.83 -5.68
N GLN A 288 -11.06 10.14 -4.38
CA GLN A 288 -10.35 9.45 -3.30
C GLN A 288 -10.70 7.97 -3.23
N GLN A 289 -11.99 7.64 -3.31
CA GLN A 289 -12.45 6.25 -3.30
C GLN A 289 -11.95 5.49 -4.53
N MET A 290 -12.03 6.12 -5.71
CA MET A 290 -11.55 5.53 -6.95
C MET A 290 -10.04 5.26 -6.94
N ALA A 291 -9.22 6.11 -6.30
CA ALA A 291 -7.78 5.88 -6.22
C ALA A 291 -7.42 4.52 -5.58
N SER A 292 -8.22 4.09 -4.58
CA SER A 292 -8.04 2.79 -3.91
C SER A 292 -8.47 1.60 -4.78
N LEU A 293 -9.43 1.81 -5.69
CA LEU A 293 -9.99 0.77 -6.55
C LEU A 293 -9.30 0.65 -7.91
N ILE A 294 -8.75 1.74 -8.44
CA ILE A 294 -8.01 1.78 -9.71
C ILE A 294 -6.52 1.45 -9.49
N GLN A 295 -5.97 1.79 -8.32
CA GLN A 295 -4.56 1.59 -7.95
C GLN A 295 -3.56 2.11 -9.01
N PRO A 296 -3.68 3.36 -9.48
CA PRO A 296 -2.91 3.89 -10.61
C PRO A 296 -1.39 4.02 -10.36
N LYS A 297 -0.93 3.81 -9.11
CA LYS A 297 0.50 3.76 -8.74
C LYS A 297 1.09 2.35 -8.86
N LEU A 298 0.25 1.31 -8.83
CA LEU A 298 0.66 -0.09 -8.82
C LEU A 298 0.40 -0.78 -10.16
N VAL A 299 -0.66 -0.39 -10.87
CA VAL A 299 -1.10 -1.00 -12.12
C VAL A 299 -1.32 0.08 -13.18
N ASP A 300 -0.86 -0.17 -14.41
CA ASP A 300 -1.13 0.72 -15.54
C ASP A 300 -2.64 0.78 -15.84
N ILE A 301 -3.16 1.98 -16.05
CA ILE A 301 -4.59 2.16 -16.35
C ILE A 301 -4.90 1.47 -17.69
N GLY A 302 -5.97 0.67 -17.71
CA GLY A 302 -6.34 -0.15 -18.86
C GLY A 302 -5.63 -1.50 -18.93
N TYR A 303 -4.74 -1.83 -17.99
CA TYR A 303 -4.12 -3.14 -17.89
C TYR A 303 -5.17 -4.21 -17.55
N MET A 304 -5.06 -5.35 -18.22
CA MET A 304 -5.92 -6.51 -18.01
C MET A 304 -5.05 -7.74 -17.80
N ASN A 305 -5.30 -8.46 -16.71
CA ASN A 305 -4.66 -9.74 -16.47
C ASN A 305 -5.56 -10.89 -16.98
N PRO A 306 -5.13 -11.69 -17.98
CA PRO A 306 -5.93 -12.82 -18.49
C PRO A 306 -6.20 -13.91 -17.45
N GLY A 307 -5.26 -14.14 -16.51
CA GLY A 307 -5.45 -15.08 -15.41
C GLY A 307 -6.54 -14.63 -14.44
N ARG A 308 -6.70 -13.31 -14.24
CA ARG A 308 -7.78 -12.76 -13.42
C ARG A 308 -9.14 -12.86 -14.11
N TRP A 309 -9.20 -12.64 -15.43
CA TRP A 309 -10.43 -12.91 -16.19
C TRP A 309 -10.82 -14.38 -16.14
N ARG A 310 -9.86 -15.30 -16.14
CA ARG A 310 -10.11 -16.73 -15.91
C ARG A 310 -10.69 -16.98 -14.50
N HIS A 311 -10.10 -16.40 -13.46
CA HIS A 311 -10.67 -16.53 -12.10
C HIS A 311 -12.11 -15.99 -11.99
N ILE A 312 -12.44 -14.89 -12.67
CA ILE A 312 -13.82 -14.37 -12.74
C ILE A 312 -14.73 -15.37 -13.46
N ALA A 313 -14.27 -15.96 -14.57
CA ALA A 313 -15.01 -16.99 -15.30
C ALA A 313 -15.25 -18.25 -14.43
N ASP A 314 -14.22 -18.69 -13.71
CA ASP A 314 -14.28 -19.83 -12.80
C ASP A 314 -15.27 -19.56 -11.65
N THR A 315 -15.26 -18.35 -11.09
CA THR A 315 -16.22 -17.94 -10.04
C THR A 315 -17.66 -17.98 -10.56
N TYR A 316 -17.92 -17.55 -11.80
CA TYR A 316 -19.25 -17.68 -12.40
C TYR A 316 -19.61 -19.14 -12.70
N ALA A 317 -18.63 -19.97 -13.05
CA ALA A 317 -18.85 -21.39 -13.31
C ALA A 317 -19.19 -22.16 -12.02
N ASP A 318 -18.49 -21.88 -10.92
CA ASP A 318 -18.75 -22.45 -9.58
C ASP A 318 -20.17 -22.11 -9.07
N LEU A 319 -20.79 -21.06 -9.61
CA LEU A 319 -22.13 -20.59 -9.27
C LEU A 319 -23.19 -20.98 -10.32
N ASP A 320 -22.88 -21.91 -11.23
CA ASP A 320 -23.77 -22.37 -12.32
C ASP A 320 -24.23 -21.24 -13.28
N MET A 321 -23.54 -20.10 -13.31
CA MET A 321 -23.84 -18.96 -14.19
C MET A 321 -23.09 -19.01 -15.52
N LEU A 322 -22.05 -19.85 -15.61
CA LEU A 322 -21.21 -20.06 -16.78
C LEU A 322 -20.85 -21.55 -16.89
N ALA A 323 -20.55 -22.04 -18.10
CA ALA A 323 -20.12 -23.42 -18.26
C ALA A 323 -18.72 -23.65 -17.65
N GLU A 324 -18.50 -24.81 -17.01
CA GLU A 324 -17.16 -25.22 -16.56
C GLU A 324 -16.15 -25.20 -17.71
N ASN A 325 -14.95 -24.66 -17.44
CA ASN A 325 -13.87 -24.49 -18.43
C ASN A 325 -14.26 -23.66 -19.67
N TYR A 326 -15.12 -22.65 -19.51
CA TYR A 326 -15.48 -21.74 -20.60
C TYR A 326 -14.25 -21.08 -21.25
N ASP A 327 -14.16 -21.22 -22.58
CA ASP A 327 -13.14 -20.57 -23.37
C ASP A 327 -13.58 -19.16 -23.78
N PHE A 328 -12.82 -18.16 -23.34
CA PHE A 328 -13.04 -16.75 -23.63
C PHE A 328 -12.06 -16.22 -24.69
N GLU A 329 -11.56 -17.07 -25.58
CA GLU A 329 -10.81 -16.64 -26.76
C GLU A 329 -11.62 -15.58 -27.55
N GLY A 330 -10.97 -14.50 -27.98
CA GLY A 330 -11.61 -13.36 -28.64
C GLY A 330 -12.22 -12.30 -27.70
N PHE A 331 -12.46 -12.63 -26.44
CA PHE A 331 -13.06 -11.69 -25.46
C PHE A 331 -12.11 -10.57 -25.01
N ILE A 332 -10.81 -10.86 -24.88
CA ILE A 332 -9.80 -9.89 -24.47
C ILE A 332 -9.09 -9.34 -25.71
N TYR A 333 -9.07 -8.02 -25.85
CA TYR A 333 -8.38 -7.35 -26.96
C TYR A 333 -6.87 -7.59 -26.93
N ASP A 334 -6.34 -8.14 -28.02
CA ASP A 334 -4.89 -8.21 -28.28
C ASP A 334 -4.48 -7.13 -29.29
N SER A 335 -3.56 -6.26 -28.87
CA SER A 335 -2.98 -5.19 -29.70
C SER A 335 -2.05 -5.69 -30.82
N LYS A 336 -1.76 -7.00 -30.90
CA LYS A 336 -0.92 -7.58 -31.97
C LYS A 336 -1.76 -7.88 -33.21
N PRO A 337 -1.49 -7.25 -34.37
CA PRO A 337 -2.30 -7.46 -35.57
C PRO A 337 -2.11 -8.87 -36.13
N SER A 338 -3.21 -9.59 -36.37
CA SER A 338 -3.19 -10.82 -37.16
C SER A 338 -2.87 -10.49 -38.62
N ILE A 339 -1.76 -11.00 -39.14
CA ILE A 339 -1.32 -10.73 -40.52
C ILE A 339 -2.27 -11.42 -41.49
N ASN A 340 -3.15 -10.66 -42.16
CA ASN A 340 -4.01 -11.17 -43.22
C ASN A 340 -3.18 -11.40 -44.50
N MET A 341 -2.85 -12.67 -44.76
CA MET A 341 -2.01 -13.09 -45.89
C MET A 341 -2.70 -13.03 -47.26
N PHE A 342 -3.99 -12.66 -47.35
CA PHE A 342 -4.74 -12.68 -48.62
C PHE A 342 -4.16 -11.74 -49.70
N TRP A 343 -3.72 -10.54 -49.30
CA TRP A 343 -3.05 -9.61 -50.21
C TRP A 343 -1.69 -10.13 -50.67
N TRP A 344 -0.98 -10.89 -49.82
CA TRP A 344 0.28 -11.54 -50.18
C TRP A 344 0.08 -12.67 -51.19
N TYR A 345 -0.97 -13.49 -51.06
CA TYR A 345 -1.29 -14.53 -52.04
C TYR A 345 -1.73 -13.95 -53.40
N SER A 346 -2.52 -12.88 -53.37
CA SER A 346 -2.97 -12.17 -54.57
C SER A 346 -1.80 -11.49 -55.29
N ALA A 347 -0.90 -10.85 -54.53
CA ALA A 347 0.34 -10.27 -55.04
C ALA A 347 1.29 -11.34 -55.58
N PHE A 348 1.34 -12.53 -54.98
CA PHE A 348 2.17 -13.65 -55.43
C PHE A 348 1.68 -14.26 -56.76
N ILE A 349 0.37 -14.40 -56.94
CA ILE A 349 -0.22 -14.86 -58.21
C ILE A 349 0.02 -13.82 -59.32
N ALA A 350 -0.13 -12.53 -59.02
CA ALA A 350 0.22 -11.46 -59.95
C ALA A 350 1.72 -11.42 -60.27
N LEU A 351 2.59 -11.69 -59.28
CA LEU A 351 4.04 -11.78 -59.44
C LEU A 351 4.45 -12.95 -60.34
N ILE A 352 3.78 -14.11 -60.25
CA ILE A 352 4.02 -15.25 -61.14
C ILE A 352 3.64 -14.91 -62.59
N PHE A 353 2.51 -14.22 -62.79
CA PHE A 353 2.08 -13.78 -64.11
C PHE A 353 3.02 -12.72 -64.71
N ILE A 354 3.51 -11.81 -63.86
CA ILE A 354 4.52 -10.82 -64.21
C ILE A 354 5.89 -11.47 -64.48
N MET A 355 6.29 -12.50 -63.73
CA MET A 355 7.51 -13.27 -63.96
C MET A 355 7.48 -14.04 -65.28
N LEU A 356 6.31 -14.57 -65.69
CA LEU A 356 6.15 -15.23 -67.00
C LEU A 356 6.30 -14.21 -68.15
N LEU A 357 5.75 -13.00 -67.96
CA LEU A 357 5.88 -11.90 -68.90
C LEU A 357 7.33 -11.36 -68.96
N ILE A 358 7.98 -11.23 -67.80
CA ILE A 358 9.37 -10.80 -67.66
C ILE A 358 10.32 -11.84 -68.25
N SER A 359 10.10 -13.14 -68.05
CA SER A 359 10.93 -14.22 -68.61
C SER A 359 10.98 -14.16 -70.15
N THR A 360 9.84 -13.84 -70.78
CA THR A 360 9.72 -13.66 -72.24
C THR A 360 10.44 -12.38 -72.72
N VAL A 361 10.52 -11.35 -71.88
CA VAL A 361 11.27 -10.09 -72.11
C VAL A 361 12.77 -10.25 -71.76
N HIS A 362 13.10 -11.12 -70.80
CA HIS A 362 14.44 -11.37 -70.27
C HIS A 362 15.32 -12.10 -71.28
N TYR A 363 14.75 -13.01 -72.07
CA TYR A 363 15.41 -13.58 -73.25
C TYR A 363 15.83 -12.51 -74.29
N ARG A 364 15.12 -11.37 -74.34
CA ARG A 364 15.49 -10.18 -75.16
C ARG A 364 16.44 -9.21 -74.47
N ASN A 365 16.47 -9.18 -73.13
CA ASN A 365 17.31 -8.28 -72.32
C ASN A 365 18.67 -8.88 -71.94
N ARG A 366 18.92 -10.16 -72.19
CA ARG A 366 20.23 -10.82 -71.95
C ARG A 366 21.42 -10.11 -72.61
N SER A 367 21.15 -9.36 -73.68
CA SER A 367 22.14 -8.53 -74.38
C SER A 367 22.48 -7.22 -73.64
N LYS A 368 21.66 -6.80 -72.65
CA LYS A 368 21.86 -5.62 -71.78
C LYS A 368 22.53 -5.95 -70.43
N GLU A 369 22.59 -7.22 -70.03
CA GLU A 369 23.03 -7.67 -68.69
C GLU A 369 24.48 -7.34 -68.34
N ARG A 370 25.36 -7.06 -69.32
CA ARG A 370 26.74 -6.64 -69.04
C ARG A 370 26.86 -5.25 -68.40
N LEU A 371 25.83 -4.40 -68.51
CA LEU A 371 25.82 -3.07 -67.90
C LEU A 371 25.21 -3.10 -66.49
N ILE A 372 24.21 -3.96 -66.28
CA ILE A 372 23.46 -4.10 -65.01
C ILE A 372 24.30 -4.80 -63.94
N ALA A 373 25.14 -5.78 -64.31
CA ALA A 373 26.04 -6.43 -63.34
C ALA A 373 27.03 -5.45 -62.69
N LYS A 374 27.35 -4.34 -63.37
CA LYS A 374 28.22 -3.29 -62.84
C LYS A 374 27.46 -2.39 -61.84
N GLU A 375 26.22 -2.04 -62.16
CA GLU A 375 25.31 -1.30 -61.26
C GLU A 375 24.87 -2.15 -60.05
N GLU A 376 24.74 -3.48 -60.19
CA GLU A 376 24.36 -4.38 -59.10
C GLU A 376 25.49 -4.57 -58.09
N ILE A 377 26.74 -4.63 -58.53
CA ILE A 377 27.92 -4.63 -57.64
C ILE A 377 28.05 -3.29 -56.93
N GLU A 378 27.83 -2.18 -57.65
CA GLU A 378 27.85 -0.83 -57.07
C GLU A 378 26.72 -0.65 -56.04
N PHE A 379 25.50 -1.11 -56.35
CA PHE A 379 24.37 -1.12 -55.42
C PHE A 379 24.61 -2.03 -54.21
N LYS A 380 25.18 -3.22 -54.38
CA LYS A 380 25.52 -4.13 -53.26
C LYS A 380 26.60 -3.53 -52.35
N ASN A 381 27.60 -2.87 -52.92
CA ASN A 381 28.65 -2.20 -52.14
C ASN A 381 28.09 -0.97 -51.40
N VAL A 382 27.24 -0.16 -52.05
CA VAL A 382 26.56 0.98 -51.42
C VAL A 382 25.58 0.50 -50.34
N LEU A 383 24.85 -0.59 -50.56
CA LEU A 383 23.96 -1.18 -49.56
C LEU A 383 24.75 -1.70 -48.35
N LEU A 384 25.86 -2.40 -48.58
CA LEU A 384 26.73 -2.90 -47.52
C LEU A 384 27.36 -1.74 -46.72
N SER A 385 27.86 -0.70 -47.39
CA SER A 385 28.40 0.48 -46.71
C SER A 385 27.32 1.23 -45.95
N THR A 386 26.11 1.36 -46.51
CA THR A 386 24.97 2.00 -45.83
C THR A 386 24.51 1.18 -44.64
N GLN A 387 24.50 -0.15 -44.72
CA GLN A 387 24.19 -1.04 -43.59
C GLN A 387 25.25 -0.92 -42.48
N GLN A 388 26.53 -0.82 -42.84
CA GLN A 388 27.62 -0.61 -41.90
C GLN A 388 27.56 0.78 -41.25
N ASP A 389 27.27 1.84 -42.02
CA ASP A 389 27.16 3.22 -41.50
C ASP A 389 25.87 3.46 -40.70
N ALA A 390 24.80 2.73 -40.99
CA ALA A 390 23.56 2.73 -40.18
C ALA A 390 23.70 1.90 -38.88
N SER A 391 24.81 1.17 -38.70
CA SER A 391 25.06 0.43 -37.47
C SER A 391 25.30 1.38 -36.30
N ILE A 392 24.68 1.07 -35.16
CA ILE A 392 24.91 1.78 -33.89
C ILE A 392 26.32 1.47 -33.35
N GLU A 393 26.94 0.38 -33.83
CA GLU A 393 28.26 -0.09 -33.44
C GLU A 393 29.35 0.44 -34.37
N GLY A 394 30.50 0.79 -33.78
CA GLY A 394 31.71 1.11 -34.52
C GLY A 394 32.39 -0.15 -35.00
N MET A 395 32.41 -0.37 -36.31
CA MET A 395 33.01 -1.55 -36.93
C MET A 395 34.36 -1.22 -37.55
N LEU A 396 35.34 -2.09 -37.33
CA LEU A 396 36.67 -2.06 -37.94
C LEU A 396 37.01 -3.46 -38.47
N ALA A 397 37.28 -3.56 -39.76
CA ALA A 397 37.79 -4.78 -40.40
C ALA A 397 39.29 -4.62 -40.67
N ILE A 398 40.07 -5.62 -40.25
CA ILE A 398 41.53 -5.69 -40.43
C ILE A 398 41.86 -6.93 -41.25
N GLY A 399 42.72 -6.83 -42.25
CA GLY A 399 43.16 -7.96 -43.07
C GLY A 399 44.18 -8.85 -42.39
N ASP A 400 44.52 -9.94 -43.06
CA ASP A 400 45.51 -10.93 -42.61
C ASP A 400 46.95 -10.40 -42.48
N ASN A 401 47.30 -9.36 -43.24
CA ASN A 401 48.60 -8.66 -43.18
C ASN A 401 48.63 -7.46 -42.19
N ASP A 402 47.64 -7.34 -41.29
CA ASP A 402 47.49 -6.24 -40.31
C ASP A 402 47.13 -4.86 -40.92
N HIS A 403 46.73 -4.78 -42.20
CA HIS A 403 46.17 -3.56 -42.80
C HIS A 403 44.69 -3.34 -42.45
N ILE A 404 44.27 -2.08 -42.35
CA ILE A 404 42.86 -1.74 -42.18
C ILE A 404 42.15 -1.92 -43.53
N ILE A 405 41.10 -2.75 -43.56
CA ILE A 405 40.27 -3.00 -44.75
C ILE A 405 39.13 -1.99 -44.82
N SER A 406 38.44 -1.77 -43.70
CA SER A 406 37.36 -0.79 -43.61
C SER A 406 37.11 -0.39 -42.16
N ALA A 407 36.62 0.84 -41.97
CA ALA A 407 36.01 1.28 -40.73
C ALA A 407 34.77 2.12 -41.07
N ASN A 408 33.66 1.89 -40.37
CA ASN A 408 32.46 2.70 -40.58
C ASN A 408 32.58 4.06 -39.87
N GLN A 409 31.72 5.02 -40.23
CA GLN A 409 31.76 6.35 -39.62
C GLN A 409 31.59 6.29 -38.09
N ARG A 410 30.77 5.35 -37.60
CA ARG A 410 30.51 5.16 -36.18
C ARG A 410 31.77 4.79 -35.40
N TYR A 411 32.68 4.00 -35.96
CA TYR A 411 33.97 3.65 -35.35
C TYR A 411 34.84 4.89 -35.13
N ILE A 412 34.93 5.73 -36.16
CA ILE A 412 35.70 6.98 -36.15
C ILE A 412 35.16 7.92 -35.07
N ASP A 413 33.83 8.09 -35.01
CA ASP A 413 33.18 8.95 -34.02
C ASP A 413 33.35 8.42 -32.59
N LEU A 414 33.14 7.12 -32.38
CA LEU A 414 33.25 6.50 -31.05
C LEU A 414 34.66 6.63 -30.49
N TRP A 415 35.67 6.37 -31.31
CA TRP A 415 37.07 6.46 -30.92
C TRP A 415 37.63 7.87 -31.03
N GLN A 416 36.90 8.84 -31.59
CA GLN A 416 37.33 10.23 -31.84
C GLN A 416 38.71 10.26 -32.52
N ILE A 417 38.82 9.61 -33.67
CA ILE A 417 40.05 9.49 -34.44
C ILE A 417 39.91 10.31 -35.71
N ASP A 418 40.99 10.94 -36.17
CA ASP A 418 40.96 11.61 -37.47
C ASP A 418 40.84 10.56 -38.59
N LYS A 419 39.87 10.76 -39.48
CA LYS A 419 39.62 9.88 -40.64
C LYS A 419 40.88 9.68 -41.50
N ALA A 420 41.76 10.68 -41.57
CA ALA A 420 43.02 10.59 -42.30
C ALA A 420 43.96 9.48 -41.77
N VAL A 421 43.82 9.08 -40.49
CA VAL A 421 44.58 7.98 -39.88
C VAL A 421 44.07 6.62 -40.39
N ILE A 422 42.76 6.47 -40.59
CA ILE A 422 42.17 5.22 -41.11
C ILE A 422 42.51 5.02 -42.59
N GLU A 423 42.57 6.10 -43.38
CA GLU A 423 42.81 6.03 -44.82
C GLU A 423 44.28 5.81 -45.20
N ASN A 424 45.23 6.15 -44.32
CA ASN A 424 46.66 6.17 -44.65
C ASN A 424 47.58 5.31 -43.74
N ALA A 425 47.06 4.70 -42.66
CA ALA A 425 47.91 4.08 -41.64
C ALA A 425 47.77 2.55 -41.52
N ASP A 426 48.88 1.93 -41.10
CA ASP A 426 48.96 0.54 -40.60
C ASP A 426 48.24 0.45 -39.24
N ASN A 427 47.59 -0.68 -38.93
CA ASN A 427 46.88 -0.93 -37.66
C ASN A 427 47.74 -0.61 -36.42
N ARG A 428 49.07 -0.71 -36.54
CA ARG A 428 50.03 -0.36 -35.48
C ARG A 428 49.93 1.09 -35.01
N ASP A 429 49.65 2.04 -35.90
CA ASP A 429 49.54 3.45 -35.54
C ASP A 429 48.17 3.78 -34.94
N LEU A 430 47.12 3.09 -35.38
CA LEU A 430 45.79 3.14 -34.78
C LEU A 430 45.81 2.64 -33.33
N LEU A 431 46.51 1.52 -33.07
CA LEU A 431 46.68 0.96 -31.73
C LEU A 431 47.38 1.94 -30.78
N LYS A 432 48.40 2.68 -31.24
CA LYS A 432 49.07 3.71 -30.41
C LYS A 432 48.13 4.82 -29.97
N ILE A 433 47.10 5.15 -30.77
CA ILE A 433 46.10 6.16 -30.44
C ILE A 433 45.09 5.59 -29.45
N ILE A 434 44.60 4.38 -29.69
CA ILE A 434 43.61 3.69 -28.84
C ILE A 434 44.15 3.50 -27.43
N VAL A 435 45.37 2.96 -27.30
CA VAL A 435 46.03 2.66 -26.02
C VAL A 435 46.13 3.88 -25.12
N LYS A 436 46.33 5.09 -25.69
CA LYS A 436 46.38 6.34 -24.92
C LYS A 436 45.04 6.77 -24.32
N LYS A 437 43.93 6.20 -24.77
CA LYS A 437 42.57 6.52 -24.31
C LYS A 437 42.04 5.52 -23.27
N LEU A 438 42.77 4.44 -23.00
CA LEU A 438 42.34 3.35 -22.12
C LEU A 438 42.77 3.58 -20.68
N VAL A 439 41.92 3.14 -19.73
CA VAL A 439 42.27 3.10 -18.30
C VAL A 439 43.35 2.04 -18.02
N ALA A 440 43.26 0.87 -18.66
CA ALA A 440 44.17 -0.26 -18.49
C ALA A 440 44.85 -0.68 -19.81
N PRO A 441 45.82 0.10 -20.32
CA PRO A 441 46.45 -0.14 -21.62
C PRO A 441 47.23 -1.46 -21.70
N GLU A 442 47.89 -1.88 -20.62
CA GLU A 442 48.71 -3.09 -20.60
C GLU A 442 47.87 -4.37 -20.76
N TYR A 443 46.74 -4.44 -20.05
CA TYR A 443 45.79 -5.55 -20.17
C TYR A 443 45.20 -5.64 -21.59
N PHE A 444 44.83 -4.49 -22.17
CA PHE A 444 44.32 -4.45 -23.54
C PHE A 444 45.35 -4.96 -24.56
N LEU A 445 46.61 -4.55 -24.43
CA LEU A 445 47.70 -4.99 -25.33
C LEU A 445 47.99 -6.49 -25.19
N GLN A 446 48.06 -7.00 -23.96
CA GLN A 446 48.20 -8.44 -23.71
C GLN A 446 47.06 -9.21 -24.42
N ARG A 447 45.84 -8.71 -24.29
CA ARG A 447 44.68 -9.38 -24.87
C ARG A 447 44.66 -9.36 -26.40
N ILE A 448 45.12 -8.28 -27.02
CA ILE A 448 45.32 -8.21 -28.47
C ILE A 448 46.34 -9.26 -28.93
N GLU A 449 47.43 -9.47 -28.19
CA GLU A 449 48.43 -10.50 -28.52
C GLU A 449 47.87 -11.92 -28.36
N GLU A 450 47.09 -12.20 -27.31
CA GLU A 450 46.41 -13.50 -27.16
C GLU A 450 45.47 -13.79 -28.34
N ILE A 451 44.71 -12.78 -28.79
CA ILE A 451 43.84 -12.88 -29.97
C ILE A 451 44.67 -13.09 -31.25
N ARG A 452 45.84 -12.47 -31.37
CA ARG A 452 46.75 -12.65 -32.51
C ARG A 452 47.29 -14.07 -32.59
N VAL A 453 47.61 -14.68 -31.45
CA VAL A 453 48.10 -16.07 -31.35
C VAL A 453 46.97 -17.09 -31.59
N GLN A 454 45.71 -16.72 -31.38
CA GLN A 454 44.53 -17.56 -31.63
C GLN A 454 43.55 -16.92 -32.64
N PRO A 455 43.83 -16.99 -33.96
CA PRO A 455 43.04 -16.29 -34.98
C PRO A 455 41.55 -16.66 -35.00
N THR A 456 41.19 -17.86 -34.55
CA THR A 456 39.81 -18.37 -34.51
C THR A 456 39.00 -17.92 -33.29
N LEU A 457 39.63 -17.28 -32.30
CA LEU A 457 38.97 -16.88 -31.07
C LEU A 457 37.82 -15.91 -31.37
N ILE A 458 36.68 -16.06 -30.70
CA ILE A 458 35.59 -15.09 -30.69
C ILE A 458 35.41 -14.66 -29.24
N CYS A 459 35.38 -13.36 -28.98
CA CYS A 459 35.22 -12.85 -27.63
C CYS A 459 34.52 -11.49 -27.61
N THR A 460 33.81 -11.25 -26.51
CA THR A 460 33.19 -9.97 -26.16
C THR A 460 33.75 -9.53 -24.81
N GLU A 461 34.21 -8.29 -24.70
CA GLU A 461 34.89 -7.77 -23.52
C GLU A 461 34.54 -6.31 -23.27
N GLU A 462 34.57 -5.88 -22.02
CA GLU A 462 34.34 -4.48 -21.64
C GLU A 462 35.69 -3.76 -21.49
N ILE A 463 35.74 -2.51 -21.96
CA ILE A 463 36.93 -1.67 -21.95
C ILE A 463 36.54 -0.30 -21.39
N ASP A 464 37.26 0.10 -20.34
CA ASP A 464 37.09 1.41 -19.73
C ASP A 464 38.01 2.45 -20.39
N LEU A 465 37.42 3.57 -20.79
CA LEU A 465 38.11 4.73 -21.35
C LEU A 465 38.40 5.78 -20.26
N LEU A 466 39.48 6.54 -20.44
CA LEU A 466 39.87 7.62 -19.52
C LEU A 466 38.84 8.77 -19.45
N ASP A 467 37.96 8.89 -20.43
CA ASP A 467 36.86 9.87 -20.46
C ASP A 467 35.60 9.40 -19.71
N GLY A 468 35.65 8.23 -19.07
CA GLY A 468 34.57 7.67 -18.25
C GLY A 468 33.52 6.88 -19.04
N ARG A 469 33.71 6.67 -20.35
CA ARG A 469 32.87 5.77 -21.14
C ARG A 469 33.28 4.31 -20.98
N ILE A 470 32.29 3.42 -21.03
CA ILE A 470 32.47 1.97 -21.02
C ILE A 470 32.11 1.44 -22.41
N MET A 471 33.07 0.78 -23.06
CA MET A 471 32.94 0.23 -24.40
C MET A 471 32.88 -1.29 -24.36
N GLU A 472 31.85 -1.87 -24.96
CA GLU A 472 31.81 -3.29 -25.27
C GLU A 472 32.54 -3.52 -26.60
N ARG A 473 33.56 -4.39 -26.58
CA ARG A 473 34.33 -4.83 -27.75
C ARG A 473 33.97 -6.26 -28.07
N TYR A 474 33.40 -6.48 -29.25
CA TYR A 474 33.24 -7.80 -29.86
C TYR A 474 34.28 -8.01 -30.96
N THR A 475 34.77 -9.24 -31.12
CA THR A 475 35.66 -9.56 -32.23
C THR A 475 35.52 -10.99 -32.73
N ALA A 476 35.61 -11.16 -34.05
CA ALA A 476 35.50 -12.46 -34.73
C ALA A 476 36.37 -12.54 -36.00
N PRO A 477 36.88 -13.73 -36.37
CA PRO A 477 37.60 -13.92 -37.63
C PRO A 477 36.70 -13.74 -38.85
N MET A 478 37.27 -13.20 -39.92
CA MET A 478 36.67 -13.19 -41.25
C MET A 478 37.26 -14.36 -42.04
N THR A 479 36.42 -15.30 -42.46
CA THR A 479 36.84 -16.48 -43.23
C THR A 479 36.11 -16.57 -44.56
N SER A 480 36.78 -17.04 -45.61
CA SER A 480 36.16 -17.34 -46.90
C SER A 480 35.23 -18.57 -46.81
N GLU A 481 34.41 -18.80 -47.85
CA GLU A 481 33.62 -20.05 -48.00
C GLU A 481 34.49 -21.32 -48.06
N SER A 482 35.77 -21.19 -48.43
CA SER A 482 36.75 -22.28 -48.43
C SER A 482 37.46 -22.46 -47.07
N GLY A 483 37.10 -21.68 -46.05
CA GLY A 483 37.70 -21.72 -44.71
C GLY A 483 39.05 -21.00 -44.60
N GLN A 484 39.46 -20.23 -45.61
CA GLN A 484 40.68 -19.43 -45.56
C GLN A 484 40.47 -18.21 -44.66
N TYR A 485 41.42 -17.95 -43.75
CA TYR A 485 41.43 -16.73 -42.93
C TYR A 485 41.72 -15.50 -43.80
N LEU A 486 40.83 -14.51 -43.78
CA LEU A 486 40.90 -13.27 -44.55
C LEU A 486 41.20 -12.04 -43.69
N GLY A 487 41.21 -12.20 -42.36
CA GLY A 487 41.36 -11.09 -41.43
C GLY A 487 40.40 -11.20 -40.26
N ARG A 488 40.09 -10.08 -39.62
CA ARG A 488 39.29 -10.00 -38.40
C ARG A 488 38.39 -8.79 -38.36
N LEU A 489 37.17 -8.98 -37.88
CA LEU A 489 36.21 -7.92 -37.61
C LEU A 489 36.23 -7.57 -36.12
N TRP A 490 36.21 -6.28 -35.83
CA TRP A 490 36.05 -5.71 -34.50
C TRP A 490 34.78 -4.85 -34.51
N SER A 491 33.97 -4.99 -33.46
CA SER A 491 32.82 -4.14 -33.23
C SER A 491 32.90 -3.53 -31.84
N PHE A 492 32.54 -2.25 -31.75
CA PHE A 492 32.62 -1.46 -30.53
C PHE A 492 31.31 -0.74 -30.26
N ARG A 493 30.81 -0.85 -29.04
CA ARG A 493 29.55 -0.23 -28.63
C ARG A 493 29.72 0.50 -27.30
N ASP A 494 29.29 1.76 -27.24
CA ASP A 494 29.19 2.49 -25.98
C ASP A 494 27.99 1.95 -25.18
N ILE A 495 28.25 1.34 -24.04
CA ILE A 495 27.24 0.76 -23.13
C ILE A 495 27.05 1.58 -21.86
N THR A 496 27.63 2.78 -21.78
CA THR A 496 27.65 3.63 -20.57
C THR A 496 26.24 3.97 -20.10
N ALA A 497 25.35 4.40 -21.00
CA ALA A 497 23.98 4.77 -20.66
C ALA A 497 23.17 3.56 -20.16
N ARG A 498 23.38 2.39 -20.77
CA ARG A 498 22.75 1.13 -20.35
C ARG A 498 23.22 0.72 -18.96
N LYS A 499 24.54 0.71 -18.71
CA LYS A 499 25.10 0.36 -17.39
C LYS A 499 24.61 1.31 -16.29
N LYS A 500 24.55 2.62 -16.56
CA LYS A 500 23.99 3.60 -15.61
C LYS A 500 22.50 3.36 -15.34
N ALA A 501 21.71 3.05 -16.39
CA ALA A 501 20.30 2.71 -16.22
C ALA A 501 20.11 1.42 -15.40
N ASP A 502 20.87 0.38 -15.70
CA ASP A 502 20.85 -0.89 -14.98
C ASP A 502 21.25 -0.71 -13.50
N GLU A 503 22.24 0.14 -13.23
CA GLU A 503 22.65 0.49 -11.86
C GLU A 503 21.54 1.24 -11.09
N VAL A 504 20.86 2.19 -11.73
CA VAL A 504 19.74 2.92 -11.13
C VAL A 504 18.57 1.97 -10.85
N ILE A 505 18.21 1.12 -11.80
CA ILE A 505 17.15 0.11 -11.63
C ILE A 505 17.51 -0.82 -10.47
N TRP A 506 18.76 -1.29 -10.40
CA TRP A 506 19.21 -2.13 -9.31
C TRP A 506 19.12 -1.42 -7.96
N LYS A 507 19.57 -0.16 -7.87
CA LYS A 507 19.49 0.64 -6.64
C LYS A 507 18.04 0.84 -6.19
N GLN A 508 17.13 1.18 -7.12
CA GLN A 508 15.71 1.37 -6.81
C GLN A 508 15.02 0.08 -6.34
N ALA A 509 15.38 -1.07 -6.91
CA ALA A 509 14.79 -2.35 -6.54
C ALA A 509 15.34 -2.90 -5.21
N ASN A 510 16.57 -2.57 -4.84
CA ASN A 510 17.29 -3.24 -3.74
C ASN A 510 17.64 -2.34 -2.54
N LEU A 511 17.53 -1.01 -2.67
CA LEU A 511 17.87 -0.05 -1.62
C LEU A 511 16.65 0.79 -1.23
N ASP A 512 16.62 1.22 0.03
CA ASP A 512 15.67 2.18 0.56
C ASP A 512 16.01 3.58 0.04
N SER A 513 15.03 4.27 -0.52
CA SER A 513 15.25 5.57 -1.18
C SER A 513 15.67 6.69 -0.22
N LEU A 514 15.32 6.57 1.07
CA LEU A 514 15.64 7.58 2.07
C LEU A 514 17.03 7.40 2.67
N THR A 515 17.40 6.16 3.03
CA THR A 515 18.63 5.86 3.76
C THR A 515 19.76 5.30 2.90
N GLY A 516 19.46 4.77 1.71
CA GLY A 516 20.41 4.05 0.86
C GLY A 516 20.80 2.66 1.38
N LEU A 517 20.23 2.21 2.51
CA LEU A 517 20.41 0.86 3.03
C LEU A 517 19.66 -0.17 2.17
N PRO A 518 20.03 -1.47 2.23
CA PRO A 518 19.19 -2.55 1.73
C PRO A 518 17.73 -2.39 2.19
N ASN A 519 16.80 -2.43 1.24
CA ASN A 519 15.38 -2.43 1.53
C ASN A 519 14.91 -3.82 1.99
N ARG A 520 13.62 -3.93 2.33
CA ARG A 520 12.99 -5.20 2.73
C ARG A 520 13.31 -6.34 1.75
N TYR A 521 13.12 -6.14 0.45
CA TYR A 521 13.38 -7.19 -0.55
C TYR A 521 14.82 -7.71 -0.52
N ASN A 522 15.80 -6.81 -0.53
CA ASN A 522 17.21 -7.17 -0.51
C ASN A 522 17.63 -7.80 0.83
N PHE A 523 17.10 -7.30 1.95
CA PHE A 523 17.30 -7.91 3.27
C PHE A 523 16.87 -9.38 3.31
N PHE A 524 15.65 -9.70 2.86
CA PHE A 524 15.15 -11.08 2.84
C PHE A 524 16.05 -12.00 2.01
N ASN A 525 16.53 -11.52 0.85
CA ASN A 525 17.46 -12.27 0.01
C ASN A 525 18.80 -12.51 0.70
N LYS A 526 19.37 -11.48 1.33
CA LYS A 526 20.63 -11.58 2.08
C LYS A 526 20.51 -12.53 3.28
N LEU A 527 19.43 -12.42 4.06
CA LEU A 527 19.19 -13.30 5.21
C LEU A 527 19.02 -14.75 4.78
N ARG A 528 18.26 -15.02 3.71
CA ARG A 528 18.11 -16.37 3.14
C ARG A 528 19.45 -16.95 2.67
N TYR A 529 20.27 -16.12 2.04
CA TYR A 529 21.61 -16.51 1.61
C TYR A 529 22.53 -16.81 2.79
N ALA A 530 22.54 -15.95 3.81
CA ALA A 530 23.32 -16.11 5.04
C ALA A 530 22.94 -17.40 5.79
N ILE A 531 21.64 -17.71 5.90
CA ILE A 531 21.14 -18.96 6.50
C ILE A 531 21.66 -20.18 5.71
N ASN A 532 21.58 -20.17 4.38
CA ASN A 532 22.07 -21.28 3.55
C ASN A 532 23.58 -21.51 3.73
N ILE A 533 24.37 -20.44 3.84
CA ILE A 533 25.80 -20.55 4.15
C ILE A 533 26.02 -21.10 5.56
N ALA A 534 25.29 -20.59 6.55
CA ALA A 534 25.38 -20.98 7.94
C ALA A 534 25.05 -22.47 8.12
N GLU A 535 24.00 -22.96 7.48
CA GLU A 535 23.61 -24.36 7.43
C GLU A 535 24.72 -25.25 6.85
N LYS A 536 25.24 -24.89 5.66
CA LYS A 536 26.32 -25.64 5.00
C LYS A 536 27.61 -25.66 5.80
N LYS A 537 27.95 -24.57 6.48
CA LYS A 537 29.18 -24.43 7.27
C LYS A 537 29.01 -24.82 8.74
N GLN A 538 27.79 -25.20 9.16
CA GLN A 538 27.44 -25.48 10.56
C GLN A 538 27.86 -24.32 11.49
N ARG A 539 27.49 -23.10 11.11
CA ARG A 539 27.80 -21.87 11.85
C ARG A 539 26.54 -21.21 12.36
N LYS A 540 26.69 -20.42 13.42
CA LYS A 540 25.62 -19.57 13.93
C LYS A 540 25.55 -18.27 13.14
N LEU A 541 24.35 -17.73 13.07
CA LEU A 541 24.02 -16.43 12.49
C LEU A 541 23.18 -15.67 13.51
N TYR A 542 23.46 -14.39 13.70
CA TYR A 542 22.70 -13.54 14.63
C TYR A 542 21.92 -12.50 13.83
N LEU A 543 20.64 -12.37 14.16
CA LEU A 543 19.76 -11.33 13.62
C LEU A 543 19.38 -10.38 14.75
N LEU A 544 19.69 -9.10 14.58
CA LEU A 544 19.24 -8.04 15.45
C LEU A 544 18.11 -7.29 14.74
N PHE A 545 16.98 -7.12 15.42
CA PHE A 545 15.83 -6.35 14.97
C PHE A 545 15.70 -5.13 15.87
N LEU A 546 15.67 -3.94 15.29
CA LEU A 546 15.75 -2.67 15.99
C LEU A 546 14.54 -1.82 15.62
N ASP A 547 13.98 -1.15 16.62
CA ASP A 547 12.89 -0.19 16.47
C ASP A 547 13.20 1.07 17.27
N LEU A 548 12.93 2.23 16.68
CA LEU A 548 13.17 3.53 17.32
C LEU A 548 12.03 3.83 18.30
N ASP A 549 12.37 3.87 19.58
CA ASP A 549 11.41 4.08 20.65
C ASP A 549 10.74 5.46 20.50
N GLN A 550 9.41 5.49 20.57
CA GLN A 550 8.59 6.72 20.50
C GLN A 550 8.76 7.54 19.22
N PHE A 551 9.21 6.93 18.12
CA PHE A 551 9.39 7.65 16.85
C PHE A 551 8.11 8.30 16.32
N LYS A 552 6.95 7.69 16.58
CA LYS A 552 5.64 8.26 16.23
C LYS A 552 5.38 9.59 16.95
N GLU A 553 5.67 9.69 18.25
CA GLU A 553 5.48 10.94 19.02
C GLU A 553 6.36 12.06 18.47
N VAL A 554 7.57 11.72 18.01
CA VAL A 554 8.47 12.67 17.35
C VAL A 554 7.92 13.13 16.01
N ASN A 555 7.34 12.24 15.20
CA ASN A 555 6.66 12.64 13.96
C ASN A 555 5.44 13.53 14.22
N ASP A 556 4.66 13.20 15.25
CA ASP A 556 3.44 13.94 15.59
C ASP A 556 3.78 15.33 16.15
N THR A 557 4.92 15.46 16.85
CA THR A 557 5.36 16.73 17.48
C THR A 557 6.20 17.61 16.53
N LEU A 558 7.16 17.03 15.81
CA LEU A 558 8.16 17.76 15.01
C LEU A 558 7.92 17.65 13.49
N GLY A 559 6.97 16.81 13.07
CA GLY A 559 6.59 16.59 11.68
C GLY A 559 7.45 15.56 10.96
N HIS A 560 6.87 14.95 9.91
CA HIS A 560 7.49 13.86 9.15
C HIS A 560 8.86 14.20 8.52
N HIS A 561 9.10 15.47 8.15
CA HIS A 561 10.38 15.88 7.58
C HIS A 561 11.55 15.74 8.59
N VAL A 562 11.29 16.03 9.87
CA VAL A 562 12.28 15.82 10.94
C VAL A 562 12.47 14.33 11.19
N GLY A 563 11.38 13.56 11.18
CA GLY A 563 11.43 12.08 11.24
C GLY A 563 12.30 11.48 10.15
N ASP A 564 12.18 11.94 8.90
CA ASP A 564 13.00 11.47 7.78
C ASP A 564 14.50 11.73 8.02
N LYS A 565 14.86 12.93 8.52
CA LYS A 565 16.26 13.25 8.87
C LYS A 565 16.79 12.39 10.01
N ILE A 566 15.96 12.09 11.01
CA ILE A 566 16.30 11.19 12.11
C ILE A 566 16.61 9.79 11.55
N ILE A 567 15.76 9.27 10.67
CA ILE A 567 15.96 7.97 10.03
C ILE A 567 17.27 7.93 9.23
N GLN A 568 17.57 9.01 8.49
CA GLN A 568 18.84 9.14 7.76
C GLN A 568 20.06 9.19 8.68
N GLU A 569 19.94 9.80 9.86
CA GLU A 569 21.04 9.88 10.80
C GLU A 569 21.21 8.56 11.57
N THR A 570 20.10 7.88 11.90
CA THR A 570 20.08 6.53 12.45
C THR A 570 20.81 5.56 11.54
N SER A 571 20.60 5.61 10.23
CA SER A 571 21.30 4.72 9.29
C SER A 571 22.82 4.93 9.33
N LYS A 572 23.29 6.18 9.38
CA LYS A 572 24.71 6.51 9.47
C LYS A 572 25.32 6.03 10.79
N ARG A 573 24.62 6.24 11.91
CA ARG A 573 25.05 5.81 13.24
C ARG A 573 25.12 4.28 13.34
N LEU A 574 24.15 3.56 12.77
CA LEU A 574 24.19 2.10 12.72
C LEU A 574 25.35 1.58 11.86
N LEU A 575 25.60 2.20 10.69
CA LEU A 575 26.73 1.83 9.83
C LEU A 575 28.09 2.08 10.50
N SER A 576 28.23 3.09 11.37
CA SER A 576 29.47 3.33 12.13
C SER A 576 29.66 2.34 13.30
N CYS A 577 28.59 1.66 13.72
CA CYS A 577 28.64 0.66 14.78
C CYS A 577 29.22 -0.67 14.30
N ILE A 578 28.99 -1.03 13.03
CA ILE A 578 29.25 -2.37 12.49
C ILE A 578 30.55 -2.48 11.68
N ALA A 579 31.07 -3.70 11.54
CA ALA A 579 32.19 -4.03 10.66
C ALA A 579 31.73 -4.32 9.22
N GLU A 580 32.64 -4.31 8.22
CA GLU A 580 32.33 -4.51 6.79
C GLU A 580 31.58 -5.83 6.48
N THR A 581 31.67 -6.84 7.34
CA THR A 581 31.02 -8.14 7.14
C THR A 581 29.56 -8.19 7.61
N ALA A 582 29.08 -7.16 8.32
CA ALA A 582 27.71 -7.10 8.79
C ALA A 582 26.83 -6.37 7.77
N THR A 583 25.55 -6.79 7.66
CA THR A 583 24.57 -6.09 6.82
C THR A 583 23.57 -5.36 7.70
N VAL A 584 23.48 -4.04 7.57
CA VAL A 584 22.37 -3.22 8.10
C VAL A 584 21.31 -3.07 7.01
N ALA A 585 20.03 -3.17 7.34
CA ALA A 585 18.93 -2.94 6.42
C ALA A 585 17.78 -2.18 7.11
N ARG A 586 16.93 -1.52 6.31
CA ARG A 586 15.71 -0.85 6.78
C ARG A 586 14.49 -1.54 6.19
N LEU A 587 13.58 -2.01 7.05
CA LEU A 587 12.40 -2.78 6.60
C LEU A 587 11.21 -1.87 6.26
N GLY A 588 11.17 -0.67 6.84
CA GLY A 588 10.12 0.33 6.64
C GLY A 588 9.92 1.14 7.93
N GLY A 589 9.37 2.35 7.84
CA GLY A 589 9.14 3.19 9.02
C GLY A 589 10.43 3.43 9.82
N ASP A 590 10.36 3.07 11.10
CA ASP A 590 11.38 3.12 12.14
C ASP A 590 12.11 1.78 12.38
N GLU A 591 11.84 0.74 11.57
CA GLU A 591 12.40 -0.61 11.75
C GLU A 591 13.71 -0.80 10.98
N PHE A 592 14.76 -1.18 11.71
CA PHE A 592 16.07 -1.54 11.19
C PHE A 592 16.46 -2.97 11.57
N THR A 593 17.35 -3.57 10.80
CA THR A 593 17.87 -4.91 11.08
C THR A 593 19.37 -4.98 10.86
N ILE A 594 20.05 -5.84 11.61
CA ILE A 594 21.47 -6.14 11.44
C ILE A 594 21.64 -7.66 11.35
N ILE A 595 22.31 -8.11 10.29
CA ILE A 595 22.70 -9.49 10.09
C ILE A 595 24.19 -9.61 10.42
N LEU A 596 24.52 -10.45 11.40
CA LEU A 596 25.88 -10.73 11.83
C LEU A 596 26.28 -12.17 11.49
N GLU A 597 27.15 -12.30 10.50
CA GLU A 597 27.68 -13.57 10.02
C GLU A 597 29.05 -13.86 10.63
N ASN A 598 29.37 -15.15 10.81
CA ASN A 598 30.72 -15.62 11.15
C ASN A 598 31.32 -15.02 12.44
N ILE A 599 30.49 -14.87 13.47
CA ILE A 599 30.92 -14.34 14.76
C ILE A 599 31.60 -15.43 15.60
N SER A 600 32.78 -15.13 16.15
CA SER A 600 33.59 -16.07 16.94
C SER A 600 33.17 -16.17 18.42
N SER A 601 32.43 -15.18 18.95
CA SER A 601 32.01 -15.13 20.35
C SER A 601 30.75 -14.27 20.52
N LEU A 602 29.87 -14.68 21.44
CA LEU A 602 28.66 -13.93 21.82
C LEU A 602 28.97 -12.49 22.25
N SER A 603 30.12 -12.27 22.91
CA SER A 603 30.58 -10.94 23.36
C SER A 603 30.63 -9.89 22.25
N ILE A 604 30.91 -10.29 20.99
CA ILE A 604 30.96 -9.37 19.85
C ILE A 604 29.55 -8.89 19.48
N VAL A 605 28.54 -9.77 19.58
CA VAL A 605 27.14 -9.42 19.31
C VAL A 605 26.66 -8.41 20.34
N GLU A 606 26.97 -8.66 21.62
CA GLU A 606 26.64 -7.75 22.72
C GLU A 606 27.38 -6.42 22.60
N GLU A 607 28.64 -6.42 22.18
CA GLU A 607 29.40 -5.19 21.92
C GLU A 607 28.74 -4.35 20.82
N ILE A 608 28.34 -4.98 19.71
CA ILE A 608 27.65 -4.29 18.61
C ILE A 608 26.29 -3.75 19.07
N ALA A 609 25.50 -4.53 19.81
CA ALA A 609 24.20 -4.11 20.32
C ALA A 609 24.34 -2.93 21.30
N ASN A 610 25.27 -3.00 22.25
CA ASN A 610 25.55 -1.91 23.19
C ASN A 610 26.07 -0.66 22.49
N LYS A 611 26.93 -0.81 21.48
CA LYS A 611 27.44 0.30 20.68
C LYS A 611 26.30 0.97 19.90
N ALA A 612 25.39 0.20 19.30
CA ALA A 612 24.22 0.72 18.62
C ALA A 612 23.28 1.48 19.59
N LEU A 613 22.97 0.90 20.75
CA LEU A 613 22.18 1.56 21.81
C LEU A 613 22.81 2.89 22.23
N TYR A 614 24.11 2.88 22.52
CA TYR A 614 24.84 4.08 22.92
C TYR A 614 24.79 5.16 21.82
N GLN A 615 25.12 4.81 20.58
CA GLN A 615 25.12 5.77 19.48
C GLN A 615 23.74 6.35 19.19
N LEU A 616 22.68 5.55 19.31
CA LEU A 616 21.31 6.02 19.09
C LEU A 616 20.75 6.82 20.29
N SER A 617 21.26 6.60 21.51
CA SER A 617 20.91 7.41 22.69
C SER A 617 21.47 8.84 22.66
N ILE A 618 22.48 9.11 21.83
CA ILE A 618 23.03 10.46 21.66
C ILE A 618 21.94 11.33 21.02
N PRO A 619 21.68 12.56 21.49
CA PRO A 619 20.64 13.41 20.90
C PRO A 619 20.85 13.61 19.39
N PHE A 620 19.75 13.59 18.64
CA PHE A 620 19.75 13.88 17.21
C PHE A 620 19.63 15.39 17.03
N GLN A 621 20.73 16.02 16.62
CA GLN A 621 20.73 17.44 16.27
C GLN A 621 20.19 17.59 14.84
N ILE A 622 18.96 18.09 14.72
CA ILE A 622 18.30 18.31 13.43
C ILE A 622 18.07 19.82 13.29
N ASP A 623 18.83 20.45 12.40
CA ASP A 623 18.86 21.91 12.24
C ASP A 623 19.23 22.59 13.59
N ASP A 624 18.31 23.34 14.20
CA ASP A 624 18.51 24.03 15.49
C ASP A 624 17.87 23.28 16.69
N GLU A 625 17.21 22.14 16.47
CA GLU A 625 16.47 21.38 17.48
C GLU A 625 17.17 20.07 17.87
N PHE A 626 16.92 19.59 19.10
CA PHE A 626 17.43 18.31 19.60
C PHE A 626 16.28 17.32 19.82
N ALA A 627 16.32 16.19 19.10
CA ALA A 627 15.41 15.08 19.33
C ALA A 627 16.09 13.99 20.17
N TYR A 628 15.42 13.53 21.21
CA TYR A 628 15.89 12.47 22.11
C TYR A 628 15.12 11.20 21.80
N ILE A 629 15.78 10.25 21.14
CA ILE A 629 15.19 8.96 20.77
C ILE A 629 16.11 7.87 21.31
N SER A 630 15.52 6.75 21.70
CA SER A 630 16.26 5.53 22.05
C SER A 630 15.86 4.40 21.11
N THR A 631 16.47 3.22 21.25
CA THR A 631 16.09 2.07 20.43
C THR A 631 15.95 0.83 21.29
N SER A 632 15.00 -0.02 20.93
CA SER A 632 14.84 -1.35 21.51
C SER A 632 15.31 -2.39 20.50
N ILE A 633 16.11 -3.37 20.95
CA ILE A 633 16.74 -4.36 20.08
C ILE A 633 16.34 -5.78 20.49
N GLY A 634 15.83 -6.57 19.55
CA GLY A 634 15.59 -8.00 19.72
C GLY A 634 16.65 -8.82 19.00
N ILE A 635 17.19 -9.85 19.64
CA ILE A 635 18.26 -10.69 19.09
C ILE A 635 17.81 -12.14 18.96
N THR A 636 17.93 -12.73 17.77
CA THR A 636 17.77 -14.16 17.53
C THR A 636 19.03 -14.81 16.98
N VAL A 637 19.16 -16.10 17.24
CA VAL A 637 20.31 -16.94 16.88
C VAL A 637 19.82 -18.10 16.01
N TYR A 638 20.28 -18.18 14.76
CA TYR A 638 20.10 -19.37 13.95
C TYR A 638 21.18 -20.42 14.29
N PRO A 639 20.83 -21.71 14.37
CA PRO A 639 19.50 -22.30 14.17
C PRO A 639 18.63 -22.41 15.45
N ASP A 640 19.15 -21.96 16.60
CA ASP A 640 18.57 -22.21 17.93
C ASP A 640 17.16 -21.58 18.09
N ASP A 641 16.97 -20.38 17.56
CA ASP A 641 15.76 -19.57 17.71
C ASP A 641 14.87 -19.59 16.46
N GLY A 642 15.16 -20.44 15.47
CA GLY A 642 14.34 -20.55 14.26
C GLY A 642 15.08 -21.22 13.10
N ALA A 643 14.36 -22.04 12.34
CA ALA A 643 14.93 -22.81 11.22
C ALA A 643 14.88 -22.06 9.86
N ASP A 644 14.05 -21.01 9.76
CA ASP A 644 13.81 -20.29 8.53
C ASP A 644 13.73 -18.77 8.77
N VAL A 645 13.75 -18.00 7.67
CA VAL A 645 13.73 -16.53 7.70
C VAL A 645 12.53 -15.97 8.45
N SER A 646 11.34 -16.55 8.25
CA SER A 646 10.12 -16.06 8.87
C SER A 646 10.14 -16.28 10.38
N SER A 647 10.59 -17.45 10.82
CA SER A 647 10.71 -17.78 12.25
C SER A 647 11.72 -16.87 12.96
N LEU A 648 12.91 -16.63 12.39
CA LEU A 648 13.92 -15.77 12.99
C LEU A 648 13.48 -14.32 13.11
N ILE A 649 12.83 -13.76 12.08
CA ILE A 649 12.31 -12.39 12.11
C ILE A 649 11.21 -12.27 13.16
N LYS A 650 10.24 -13.20 13.15
CA LYS A 650 9.14 -13.22 14.12
C LYS A 650 9.68 -13.27 15.56
N ASN A 651 10.64 -14.15 15.82
CA ASN A 651 11.21 -14.30 17.16
C ASN A 651 12.08 -13.09 17.56
N ALA A 652 12.74 -12.43 16.60
CA ALA A 652 13.51 -11.21 16.87
C ALA A 652 12.60 -10.03 17.21
N ASP A 653 11.48 -9.89 16.49
CA ASP A 653 10.43 -8.91 16.79
C ASP A 653 9.85 -9.12 18.20
N GLN A 654 9.56 -10.36 18.60
CA GLN A 654 9.10 -10.66 19.97
C GLN A 654 10.14 -10.30 21.04
N ALA A 655 11.42 -10.57 20.79
CA ALA A 655 12.49 -10.19 21.71
C ALA A 655 12.63 -8.66 21.81
N MET A 656 12.47 -7.96 20.69
CA MET A 656 12.49 -6.49 20.64
C MET A 656 11.32 -5.90 21.43
N TYR A 657 10.12 -6.46 21.29
CA TYR A 657 8.96 -6.03 22.07
C TYR A 657 9.17 -6.28 23.57
N ALA A 658 9.75 -7.43 23.94
CA ALA A 658 10.14 -7.69 25.33
C ALA A 658 11.18 -6.67 25.86
N ALA A 659 12.07 -6.18 25.02
CA ALA A 659 13.00 -5.09 25.36
C ALA A 659 12.25 -3.77 25.61
N LYS A 660 11.21 -3.46 24.82
CA LYS A 660 10.34 -2.30 25.03
C LYS A 660 9.64 -2.36 26.38
N ASP A 661 8.97 -3.49 26.67
CA ASP A 661 8.23 -3.71 27.92
C ASP A 661 9.14 -3.68 29.16
N SER A 662 10.40 -4.10 29.01
CA SER A 662 11.36 -4.12 30.11
C SER A 662 11.95 -2.73 30.43
N GLY A 663 11.50 -1.67 29.75
CA GLY A 663 11.91 -0.29 30.01
C GLY A 663 12.72 0.36 28.89
N ARG A 664 12.60 -0.13 27.64
CA ARG A 664 13.20 0.45 26.42
C ARG A 664 14.72 0.63 26.48
N ASN A 665 15.33 1.21 25.44
CA ASN A 665 16.77 1.51 25.35
C ASN A 665 17.68 0.34 25.77
N ARG A 666 17.37 -0.88 25.31
CA ARG A 666 18.08 -2.10 25.67
C ARG A 666 17.95 -3.14 24.58
N PHE A 667 18.77 -4.19 24.68
CA PHE A 667 18.62 -5.37 23.85
C PHE A 667 18.14 -6.56 24.67
N GLN A 668 17.44 -7.49 24.03
CA GLN A 668 16.98 -8.72 24.63
C GLN A 668 17.17 -9.88 23.65
N TYR A 669 17.69 -11.01 24.13
CA TYR A 669 17.69 -12.25 23.36
C TYR A 669 16.31 -12.89 23.39
N PHE A 670 15.91 -13.51 22.29
CA PHE A 670 14.72 -14.32 22.24
C PHE A 670 14.82 -15.47 23.25
N THR A 671 13.70 -15.76 23.91
CA THR A 671 13.52 -16.98 24.70
C THR A 671 12.14 -17.56 24.37
N PRO A 672 11.97 -18.89 24.35
CA PRO A 672 10.66 -19.50 24.09
C PRO A 672 9.54 -18.99 25.00
N LYS A 673 9.86 -18.65 26.26
CA LYS A 673 8.91 -18.08 27.22
C LYS A 673 8.34 -16.72 26.78
N MET A 674 9.09 -15.91 26.02
CA MET A 674 8.58 -14.66 25.46
C MET A 674 7.50 -14.91 24.42
N TYR A 675 7.66 -15.96 23.61
CA TYR A 675 6.66 -16.34 22.63
C TYR A 675 5.35 -16.79 23.29
N GLU A 676 5.45 -17.59 24.35
CA GLU A 676 4.28 -18.01 25.15
C GLU A 676 3.55 -16.79 25.73
N LYS A 677 4.28 -15.88 26.39
CA LYS A 677 3.70 -14.66 26.97
C LYS A 677 3.02 -13.77 25.93
N ALA A 678 3.59 -13.67 24.72
CA ALA A 678 2.99 -12.90 23.64
C ALA A 678 1.67 -13.52 23.15
N ILE A 679 1.60 -14.85 23.06
CA ILE A 679 0.36 -15.57 22.75
C ILE A 679 -0.68 -15.38 23.85
N GLU A 680 -0.29 -15.54 25.12
CA GLU A 680 -1.16 -15.31 26.28
C GLU A 680 -1.75 -13.90 26.25
N ARG A 681 -0.91 -12.87 26.03
CA ARG A 681 -1.36 -11.49 25.87
C ARG A 681 -2.37 -11.33 24.73
N GLN A 682 -2.10 -11.93 23.57
CA GLN A 682 -3.02 -11.85 22.43
C GLN A 682 -4.37 -12.52 22.72
N ASN A 683 -4.35 -13.66 23.42
CA ASN A 683 -5.56 -14.36 23.83
C ASN A 683 -6.38 -13.54 24.84
N LEU A 684 -5.72 -12.93 25.83
CA LEU A 684 -6.35 -12.02 26.79
C LEU A 684 -7.00 -10.81 26.10
N ILE A 685 -6.32 -10.15 25.16
CA ILE A 685 -6.89 -9.04 24.38
C ILE A 685 -8.15 -9.49 23.63
N LYS A 686 -8.12 -10.68 23.03
CA LYS A 686 -9.25 -11.24 22.31
C LYS A 686 -10.42 -11.55 23.25
N ALA A 687 -10.15 -12.12 24.42
CA ALA A 687 -11.17 -12.41 25.43
C ALA A 687 -11.79 -11.14 26.01
N LEU A 688 -10.97 -10.11 26.28
CA LEU A 688 -11.40 -8.84 26.87
C LEU A 688 -12.50 -8.15 26.03
N ARG A 689 -12.41 -8.22 24.69
CA ARG A 689 -13.39 -7.59 23.78
C ARG A 689 -14.84 -8.04 23.97
N GLY A 690 -15.05 -9.27 24.45
CA GLY A 690 -16.37 -9.83 24.71
C GLY A 690 -16.73 -9.90 26.20
N ALA A 691 -15.78 -9.65 27.10
CA ALA A 691 -15.94 -9.89 28.54
C ALA A 691 -17.09 -9.08 29.16
N LEU A 692 -17.29 -7.84 28.70
CA LEU A 692 -18.36 -6.98 29.19
C LEU A 692 -19.76 -7.44 28.72
N GLU A 693 -19.89 -7.90 27.48
CA GLU A 693 -21.14 -8.40 26.90
C GLU A 693 -21.54 -9.78 27.46
N GLN A 694 -20.57 -10.53 27.98
CA GLN A 694 -20.73 -11.88 28.51
C GLN A 694 -20.87 -11.92 30.05
N ASP A 695 -21.05 -10.76 30.70
CA ASP A 695 -21.18 -10.63 32.15
C ASP A 695 -20.02 -11.27 32.95
N GLU A 696 -18.79 -11.21 32.41
CA GLU A 696 -17.61 -11.82 33.04
C GLU A 696 -16.98 -10.94 34.13
N PHE A 697 -17.38 -9.67 34.24
CA PHE A 697 -16.89 -8.76 35.26
C PHE A 697 -17.79 -8.75 36.50
N GLN A 698 -17.15 -8.67 37.67
CA GLN A 698 -17.84 -8.48 38.95
C GLN A 698 -17.10 -7.46 39.81
N LEU A 699 -17.81 -6.83 40.75
CA LEU A 699 -17.22 -5.89 41.69
C LEU A 699 -17.11 -6.53 43.07
N HIS A 700 -15.92 -6.40 43.66
CA HIS A 700 -15.71 -6.58 45.08
C HIS A 700 -15.59 -5.21 45.74
N TYR A 701 -15.95 -5.12 47.01
CA TYR A 701 -15.92 -3.88 47.77
C TYR A 701 -15.04 -4.06 49.00
N GLN A 702 -14.02 -3.21 49.14
CA GLN A 702 -13.15 -3.20 50.31
C GLN A 702 -13.57 -2.06 51.24
N PRO A 703 -13.93 -2.34 52.51
CA PRO A 703 -14.34 -1.31 53.44
C PRO A 703 -13.17 -0.44 53.90
N ILE A 704 -13.42 0.86 54.01
CA ILE A 704 -12.51 1.85 54.57
C ILE A 704 -13.07 2.34 55.90
N PHE A 705 -12.25 2.23 56.94
CA PHE A 705 -12.63 2.55 58.31
C PHE A 705 -12.07 3.91 58.74
N CYS A 706 -12.87 4.67 59.48
CA CYS A 706 -12.41 5.80 60.26
C CYS A 706 -11.53 5.27 61.40
N LEU A 707 -10.26 5.63 61.45
CA LEU A 707 -9.34 5.04 62.42
C LEU A 707 -9.60 5.51 63.85
N LYS A 708 -10.27 6.66 64.04
CA LYS A 708 -10.54 7.22 65.37
C LYS A 708 -11.52 6.37 66.19
N ASP A 709 -12.58 5.87 65.56
CA ASP A 709 -13.66 5.10 66.21
C ASP A 709 -13.84 3.71 65.60
N VAL A 710 -13.03 3.37 64.59
CA VAL A 710 -13.05 2.11 63.83
C VAL A 710 -14.42 1.80 63.26
N THR A 711 -15.08 2.83 62.73
CA THR A 711 -16.36 2.72 62.04
C THR A 711 -16.17 2.67 60.52
N MET A 712 -16.92 1.80 59.85
CA MET A 712 -16.90 1.72 58.39
C MET A 712 -17.68 2.89 57.79
N VAL A 713 -16.99 3.70 56.99
CA VAL A 713 -17.53 4.96 56.46
C VAL A 713 -17.43 5.08 54.94
N LYS A 714 -16.56 4.30 54.31
CA LYS A 714 -16.43 4.26 52.84
C LYS A 714 -16.16 2.84 52.35
N ALA A 715 -16.22 2.64 51.04
CA ALA A 715 -15.84 1.39 50.40
C ALA A 715 -15.12 1.68 49.07
N GLU A 716 -14.05 0.95 48.76
CA GLU A 716 -13.40 0.98 47.46
C GLU A 716 -13.98 -0.11 46.56
N ALA A 717 -14.42 0.26 45.35
CA ALA A 717 -14.91 -0.67 44.35
C ALA A 717 -13.75 -1.23 43.52
N LEU A 718 -13.58 -2.54 43.58
CA LEU A 718 -12.46 -3.26 42.97
C LEU A 718 -12.98 -4.28 41.96
N ILE A 719 -12.67 -4.05 40.69
CA ILE A 719 -13.08 -4.92 39.59
C ILE A 719 -12.38 -6.29 39.66
N ARG A 720 -13.10 -7.33 39.28
CA ARG A 720 -12.62 -8.69 39.13
C ARG A 720 -13.10 -9.24 37.79
N TRP A 721 -12.21 -9.89 37.05
CA TRP A 721 -12.57 -10.53 35.79
C TRP A 721 -12.58 -12.05 35.97
N ASN A 722 -13.74 -12.66 35.83
CA ASN A 722 -13.92 -14.10 35.95
C ASN A 722 -14.09 -14.71 34.55
N ASN A 723 -12.97 -15.09 33.94
CA ASN A 723 -12.97 -15.69 32.62
C ASN A 723 -13.40 -17.18 32.70
N PRO A 724 -14.32 -17.64 31.84
CA PRO A 724 -14.80 -19.03 31.85
C PRO A 724 -13.71 -20.10 31.63
N ASN A 725 -12.64 -19.76 30.91
CA ASN A 725 -11.58 -20.70 30.56
C ASN A 725 -10.38 -20.61 31.53
N GLU A 726 -10.01 -19.42 31.95
CA GLU A 726 -8.79 -19.15 32.74
C GLU A 726 -9.07 -18.89 34.23
N GLY A 727 -10.33 -18.72 34.62
CA GLY A 727 -10.74 -18.39 35.98
C GLY A 727 -10.56 -16.91 36.29
N LEU A 728 -10.18 -16.60 37.54
CA LEU A 728 -10.04 -15.23 38.00
C LEU A 728 -8.74 -14.60 37.47
N ILE A 729 -8.86 -13.62 36.58
CA ILE A 729 -7.74 -12.87 36.00
C ILE A 729 -7.45 -11.63 36.85
N SER A 730 -6.17 -11.37 37.13
CA SER A 730 -5.75 -10.23 37.95
C SER A 730 -6.01 -8.89 37.23
N PRO A 731 -6.52 -7.85 37.93
CA PRO A 731 -6.57 -6.49 37.40
C PRO A 731 -5.24 -6.00 36.83
N ASP A 732 -4.11 -6.37 37.44
CA ASP A 732 -2.77 -6.01 36.97
C ASP A 732 -2.44 -6.58 35.58
N ASP A 733 -3.10 -7.67 35.18
CA ASP A 733 -2.90 -8.30 33.87
C ASP A 733 -3.79 -7.70 32.78
N PHE A 734 -5.06 -7.38 33.09
CA PHE A 734 -6.03 -6.98 32.07
C PHE A 734 -6.28 -5.47 31.98
N ILE A 735 -6.09 -4.69 33.05
CA ILE A 735 -6.29 -3.23 33.02
C ILE A 735 -5.31 -2.55 32.05
N PRO A 736 -3.99 -2.87 32.04
CA PRO A 736 -3.07 -2.29 31.05
C PRO A 736 -3.47 -2.61 29.61
N LEU A 737 -4.00 -3.81 29.36
CA LEU A 737 -4.50 -4.22 28.04
C LEU A 737 -5.80 -3.48 27.67
N ALA A 738 -6.67 -3.22 28.65
CA ALA A 738 -7.87 -2.44 28.46
C ALA A 738 -7.56 -0.98 28.10
N GLU A 739 -6.53 -0.40 28.72
CA GLU A 739 -6.03 0.95 28.42
C GLU A 739 -5.48 1.02 26.99
N GLU A 740 -4.57 0.10 26.65
CA GLU A 740 -3.90 0.06 25.35
C GLU A 740 -4.90 -0.16 24.18
N THR A 741 -5.97 -0.93 24.43
CA THR A 741 -7.02 -1.20 23.43
C THR A 741 -8.19 -0.22 23.48
N GLY A 742 -8.19 0.73 24.41
CA GLY A 742 -9.27 1.72 24.60
C GLY A 742 -10.56 1.17 25.25
N GLN A 743 -10.60 -0.11 25.60
CA GLN A 743 -11.74 -0.76 26.26
C GLN A 743 -11.96 -0.29 27.71
N ILE A 744 -10.92 0.30 28.33
CA ILE A 744 -11.00 0.83 29.70
C ILE A 744 -12.13 1.85 29.89
N ASN A 745 -12.50 2.59 28.83
CA ASN A 745 -13.60 3.55 28.87
C ASN A 745 -14.95 2.87 29.12
N GLN A 746 -15.23 1.79 28.40
CA GLN A 746 -16.48 1.03 28.55
C GLN A 746 -16.52 0.31 29.91
N ILE A 747 -15.40 -0.31 30.29
CA ILE A 747 -15.25 -0.97 31.58
C ILE A 747 -15.46 0.02 32.73
N GLY A 748 -14.82 1.19 32.68
CA GLY A 748 -14.95 2.22 33.71
C GLY A 748 -16.38 2.74 33.87
N ASN A 749 -17.10 2.97 32.77
CA ASN A 749 -18.52 3.35 32.83
C ASN A 749 -19.38 2.25 33.46
N TRP A 750 -19.11 0.98 33.14
CA TRP A 750 -19.80 -0.15 33.77
C TRP A 750 -19.51 -0.26 35.27
N VAL A 751 -18.25 -0.06 35.69
CA VAL A 751 -17.85 -0.05 37.11
C VAL A 751 -18.60 1.06 37.85
N PHE A 752 -18.65 2.26 37.28
CA PHE A 752 -19.38 3.40 37.82
C PHE A 752 -20.87 3.10 37.98
N GLN A 753 -21.55 2.70 36.91
CA GLN A 753 -22.99 2.44 36.94
C GLN A 753 -23.37 1.34 37.92
N THR A 754 -22.58 0.27 37.98
CA THR A 754 -22.83 -0.85 38.90
C THR A 754 -22.61 -0.42 40.35
N SER A 755 -21.53 0.29 40.63
CA SER A 755 -21.22 0.82 41.98
C SER A 755 -22.27 1.81 42.47
N MET A 756 -22.71 2.75 41.63
CA MET A 756 -23.66 3.79 42.03
C MET A 756 -25.07 3.22 42.27
N LYS A 757 -25.50 2.24 41.48
CA LYS A 757 -26.76 1.51 41.74
C LYS A 757 -26.75 0.84 43.12
N LYS A 758 -25.63 0.21 43.49
CA LYS A 758 -25.46 -0.42 44.81
C LYS A 758 -25.35 0.59 45.94
N LEU A 759 -24.61 1.67 45.73
CA LEU A 759 -24.49 2.75 46.71
C LEU A 759 -25.84 3.37 47.07
N LYS A 760 -26.72 3.59 46.07
CA LYS A 760 -28.08 4.08 46.30
C LYS A 760 -28.87 3.18 47.25
N TYR A 761 -28.78 1.87 47.05
CA TYR A 761 -29.39 0.87 47.92
C TYR A 761 -28.76 0.87 49.32
N TRP A 762 -27.44 0.89 49.43
CA TRP A 762 -26.77 0.86 50.72
C TRP A 762 -27.01 2.12 51.57
N ARG A 763 -27.15 3.28 50.91
CA ARG A 763 -27.50 4.54 51.59
C ARG A 763 -28.95 4.60 52.05
N SER A 764 -29.87 3.90 51.38
CA SER A 764 -31.27 3.84 51.83
C SER A 764 -31.46 2.88 53.00
N GLU A 765 -30.80 1.71 52.96
CA GLU A 765 -31.05 0.63 53.92
C GLU A 765 -30.12 0.61 55.13
N PHE A 766 -28.83 0.95 54.96
CA PHE A 766 -27.81 0.69 55.99
C PHE A 766 -27.16 1.95 56.54
N ASN A 767 -26.55 2.77 55.69
CA ASN A 767 -25.80 3.95 56.12
C ASN A 767 -25.99 5.10 55.13
N LYS A 768 -26.79 6.10 55.53
CA LYS A 768 -27.07 7.31 54.75
C LYS A 768 -25.82 8.04 54.29
N ASP A 769 -24.70 7.95 55.00
CA ASP A 769 -23.49 8.75 54.75
C ASP A 769 -22.35 7.94 54.09
N LEU A 770 -22.60 6.69 53.68
CA LEU A 770 -21.61 5.84 53.02
C LEU A 770 -21.12 6.45 51.70
N GLN A 771 -19.80 6.44 51.48
CA GLN A 771 -19.17 6.86 50.21
C GLN A 771 -18.54 5.66 49.51
N VAL A 772 -18.49 5.67 48.18
CA VAL A 772 -17.78 4.65 47.39
C VAL A 772 -16.69 5.31 46.57
N SER A 773 -15.49 4.73 46.58
CA SER A 773 -14.39 5.13 45.72
C SER A 773 -14.24 4.22 44.50
N ILE A 774 -13.86 4.83 43.37
CA ILE A 774 -13.64 4.16 42.10
C ILE A 774 -12.32 4.62 41.50
N ASN A 775 -11.47 3.67 41.15
CA ASN A 775 -10.22 3.89 40.43
C ASN A 775 -10.48 4.30 38.98
N VAL A 776 -9.83 5.38 38.52
CA VAL A 776 -9.99 5.90 37.16
C VAL A 776 -8.64 5.99 36.47
N SER A 777 -8.54 5.31 35.32
CA SER A 777 -7.35 5.33 34.48
C SER A 777 -7.12 6.70 33.83
N PRO A 778 -5.86 7.13 33.63
CA PRO A 778 -5.52 8.33 32.87
C PRO A 778 -6.18 8.41 31.49
N VAL A 779 -6.32 7.27 30.80
CA VAL A 779 -6.91 7.21 29.44
C VAL A 779 -8.38 7.64 29.44
N GLN A 780 -9.08 7.44 30.56
CA GLN A 780 -10.48 7.83 30.72
C GLN A 780 -10.69 9.34 30.88
N PHE A 781 -9.61 10.13 31.04
CA PHE A 781 -9.69 11.59 31.07
C PHE A 781 -9.56 12.25 29.69
N GLY A 782 -9.36 11.50 28.60
CA GLY A 782 -9.32 12.05 27.22
C GLY A 782 -10.69 12.38 26.61
N GLU A 783 -10.74 12.88 25.38
CA GLU A 783 -11.97 13.34 24.68
C GLU A 783 -13.06 12.25 24.59
N ASN A 784 -12.68 10.98 24.42
CA ASN A 784 -13.60 9.84 24.36
C ASN A 784 -13.89 9.23 25.74
N GLY A 785 -13.40 9.85 26.81
CA GLY A 785 -13.53 9.41 28.18
C GLY A 785 -14.93 9.68 28.74
N GLY A 786 -15.59 8.64 29.28
CA GLY A 786 -16.95 8.74 29.81
C GLY A 786 -17.09 9.43 31.17
N VAL A 787 -15.99 9.85 31.81
CA VAL A 787 -16.03 10.33 33.21
C VAL A 787 -16.81 11.65 33.35
N SER A 788 -16.94 12.44 32.27
CA SER A 788 -17.69 13.70 32.29
C SER A 788 -19.21 13.54 32.44
N CYS A 789 -19.79 12.37 32.09
CA CYS A 789 -21.24 12.16 32.25
C CYS A 789 -21.63 11.63 33.64
N TRP A 790 -20.66 11.25 34.48
CA TRP A 790 -20.92 10.62 35.78
C TRP A 790 -21.66 11.55 36.75
N SER A 791 -21.40 12.86 36.67
CA SER A 791 -22.09 13.81 37.54
C SER A 791 -23.57 13.96 37.20
N ASP A 792 -23.92 13.92 35.92
CA ASP A 792 -25.32 13.92 35.48
C ASP A 792 -26.01 12.60 35.85
N GLU A 793 -25.33 11.46 35.71
CA GLU A 793 -25.85 10.16 36.14
C GLU A 793 -26.08 10.10 37.67
N LEU A 794 -25.20 10.70 38.49
CA LEU A 794 -25.42 10.83 39.94
C LEU A 794 -26.70 11.62 40.26
N LYS A 795 -26.93 12.74 39.55
CA LYS A 795 -28.14 13.56 39.70
C LYS A 795 -29.39 12.76 39.32
N GLU A 796 -29.34 12.00 38.23
CA GLU A 796 -30.44 11.12 37.81
C GLU A 796 -30.76 10.02 38.83
N LEU A 797 -29.73 9.46 39.47
CA LEU A 797 -29.89 8.46 40.53
C LEU A 797 -30.38 9.07 41.86
N GLY A 798 -30.35 10.40 42.01
CA GLY A 798 -30.70 11.10 43.25
C GLY A 798 -29.67 10.89 44.36
N LEU A 799 -28.42 10.60 44.00
CA LEU A 799 -27.31 10.48 44.92
C LEU A 799 -26.64 11.85 45.10
N PRO A 800 -26.20 12.20 46.32
CA PRO A 800 -25.43 13.41 46.50
C PRO A 800 -24.03 13.24 45.88
N SER A 801 -23.49 14.29 45.26
CA SER A 801 -22.19 14.23 44.57
C SER A 801 -21.03 13.80 45.47
N ASP A 802 -21.11 14.12 46.77
CA ASP A 802 -20.11 13.75 47.76
C ASP A 802 -20.13 12.27 48.14
N SER A 803 -21.06 11.48 47.58
CA SER A 803 -21.12 10.03 47.76
C SER A 803 -20.11 9.27 46.90
N LEU A 804 -19.61 9.88 45.82
CA LEU A 804 -18.57 9.32 44.95
C LEU A 804 -17.20 9.92 45.28
N ILE A 805 -16.19 9.05 45.35
CA ILE A 805 -14.78 9.42 45.41
C ILE A 805 -14.10 8.88 44.14
N ILE A 806 -13.47 9.75 43.36
CA ILE A 806 -12.69 9.37 42.20
C ILE A 806 -11.24 9.20 42.64
N GLU A 807 -10.66 8.03 42.44
CA GLU A 807 -9.27 7.75 42.75
C GLU A 807 -8.43 7.86 41.49
N ILE A 808 -7.38 8.67 41.55
CA ILE A 808 -6.43 8.91 40.46
C ILE A 808 -5.02 8.60 40.92
N THR A 809 -4.19 8.08 40.03
CA THR A 809 -2.79 7.81 40.33
C THR A 809 -1.96 9.10 40.30
N GLU A 810 -0.85 9.12 41.03
CA GLU A 810 0.10 10.25 41.06
C GLU A 810 0.59 10.67 39.65
N GLY A 811 0.80 9.69 38.77
CA GLY A 811 1.28 9.93 37.40
C GLY A 811 0.38 10.84 36.58
N LEU A 812 -0.94 10.84 36.84
CA LEU A 812 -1.89 11.71 36.14
C LEU A 812 -1.61 13.21 36.40
N LEU A 813 -1.01 13.54 37.55
CA LEU A 813 -0.72 14.92 37.94
C LEU A 813 0.65 15.43 37.44
N MET A 814 1.48 14.55 36.85
CA MET A 814 2.81 14.91 36.35
C MET A 814 2.73 15.35 34.88
N GLY A 815 2.49 16.65 34.67
CA GLY A 815 2.32 17.22 33.32
C GLY A 815 0.91 17.05 32.74
N PRO A 816 -0.15 17.39 33.49
CA PRO A 816 -1.51 17.17 33.03
C PRO A 816 -1.79 18.04 31.81
N SER A 817 -2.44 17.46 30.81
CA SER A 817 -3.01 18.24 29.72
C SER A 817 -4.02 19.24 30.30
N GLN A 818 -4.26 20.33 29.57
CA GLN A 818 -5.25 21.32 29.98
C GLN A 818 -6.63 20.69 30.20
N GLU A 819 -6.97 19.68 29.40
CA GLU A 819 -8.22 18.91 29.49
C GLU A 819 -8.36 18.15 30.83
N VAL A 820 -7.32 17.44 31.28
CA VAL A 820 -7.35 16.72 32.57
C VAL A 820 -7.56 17.71 33.73
N SER A 821 -6.87 18.86 33.66
CA SER A 821 -7.00 19.90 34.68
C SER A 821 -8.41 20.49 34.74
N GLU A 822 -9.03 20.73 33.58
CA GLU A 822 -10.40 21.23 33.48
C GLU A 822 -11.42 20.22 34.03
N LYS A 823 -11.28 18.94 33.70
CA LYS A 823 -12.17 17.87 34.20
C LYS A 823 -12.08 17.70 35.72
N LEU A 824 -10.87 17.70 36.29
CA LEU A 824 -10.71 17.65 37.75
C LEU A 824 -11.35 18.86 38.43
N LEU A 825 -11.19 20.07 37.87
CA LEU A 825 -11.84 21.27 38.39
C LEU A 825 -13.37 21.19 38.31
N ASP A 826 -13.91 20.56 37.28
CA ASP A 826 -15.36 20.38 37.13
C ASP A 826 -15.92 19.42 38.18
N PHE A 827 -15.22 18.32 38.50
CA PHE A 827 -15.60 17.47 39.63
C PHE A 827 -15.62 18.21 40.95
N CYS A 828 -14.63 19.06 41.21
CA CYS A 828 -14.60 19.90 42.41
C CYS A 828 -15.80 20.87 42.45
N LYS A 829 -16.14 21.53 41.34
CA LYS A 829 -17.32 22.42 41.25
C LYS A 829 -18.62 21.69 41.54
N GLU A 830 -18.71 20.43 41.13
CA GLU A 830 -19.88 19.58 41.34
C GLU A 830 -19.88 18.85 42.69
N ASN A 831 -18.87 19.11 43.53
CA ASN A 831 -18.67 18.52 44.87
C ASN A 831 -18.49 16.98 44.84
N ILE A 832 -17.97 16.45 43.74
CA ILE A 832 -17.46 15.07 43.66
C ILE A 832 -16.07 15.06 44.30
N LYS A 833 -15.80 14.04 45.12
CA LYS A 833 -14.55 13.97 45.89
C LYS A 833 -13.44 13.33 45.08
N VAL A 834 -12.21 13.82 45.24
CA VAL A 834 -11.03 13.27 44.54
C VAL A 834 -10.01 12.75 45.55
N ALA A 835 -9.52 11.53 45.32
CA ALA A 835 -8.45 10.91 46.09
C ALA A 835 -7.22 10.69 45.20
N LEU A 836 -6.04 11.00 45.74
CA LEU A 836 -4.77 10.68 45.10
C LEU A 836 -4.28 9.33 45.62
N ASP A 837 -4.14 8.36 44.72
CA ASP A 837 -3.71 7.00 45.01
C ASP A 837 -2.21 6.76 44.78
N ASP A 838 -1.68 5.69 45.38
CA ASP A 838 -0.28 5.23 45.31
C ASP A 838 0.76 6.28 45.73
N PHE A 839 0.41 7.21 46.62
CA PHE A 839 1.26 8.36 46.94
C PHE A 839 2.60 7.95 47.57
N GLY A 840 3.70 8.44 46.99
CA GLY A 840 5.06 8.24 47.46
C GLY A 840 5.87 7.20 46.66
N THR A 841 5.22 6.48 45.75
CA THR A 841 5.91 5.54 44.84
C THR A 841 6.53 6.22 43.61
N GLY A 842 6.18 7.49 43.36
CA GLY A 842 6.64 8.32 42.24
C GLY A 842 7.42 9.59 42.63
N TYR A 843 7.69 10.46 41.65
CA TYR A 843 8.39 11.74 41.85
C TYR A 843 7.40 12.86 42.22
N SER A 844 6.83 12.83 43.43
CA SER A 844 5.79 13.79 43.78
C SER A 844 6.34 15.22 43.86
N SER A 845 5.91 16.10 42.96
CA SER A 845 6.13 17.54 43.14
C SER A 845 4.99 18.08 44.00
N LEU A 846 5.32 18.37 45.27
CA LEU A 846 4.45 19.04 46.25
C LEU A 846 3.73 20.28 45.70
N ALA A 847 4.29 20.91 44.65
CA ALA A 847 3.67 22.03 43.96
C ALA A 847 2.33 21.67 43.29
N TYR A 848 2.14 20.42 42.84
CA TYR A 848 0.89 19.99 42.19
C TYR A 848 -0.20 19.65 43.19
N LEU A 849 0.14 19.06 44.35
CA LEU A 849 -0.81 18.83 45.43
C LEU A 849 -1.51 20.13 45.89
N ASN A 850 -0.77 21.24 45.90
CA ASN A 850 -1.33 22.55 46.26
C ASN A 850 -2.10 23.23 45.11
N ARG A 851 -2.01 22.72 43.88
CA ARG A 851 -2.67 23.28 42.69
C ARG A 851 -4.03 22.66 42.44
N PHE A 852 -4.22 21.40 42.80
CA PHE A 852 -5.46 20.66 42.62
C PHE A 852 -6.21 20.54 43.96
N ASP A 853 -7.53 20.67 43.92
CA ASP A 853 -8.39 20.59 45.11
C ASP A 853 -8.68 19.11 45.42
N ILE A 854 -7.68 18.45 46.01
CA ILE A 854 -7.71 17.02 46.38
C ILE A 854 -8.28 16.86 47.80
N ASP A 855 -9.26 15.98 47.99
CA ASP A 855 -9.88 15.75 49.30
C ASP A 855 -9.15 14.69 50.12
N TYR A 856 -8.61 13.66 49.46
CA TYR A 856 -8.00 12.51 50.10
C TYR A 856 -6.63 12.16 49.50
N LEU A 857 -5.71 11.69 50.34
CA LEU A 857 -4.42 11.14 49.95
C LEU A 857 -4.33 9.72 50.49
N LYS A 858 -4.11 8.74 49.61
CA LYS A 858 -3.95 7.33 49.94
C LYS A 858 -2.46 7.00 50.03
N ILE A 859 -2.00 6.51 51.19
CA ILE A 859 -0.62 6.09 51.40
C ILE A 859 -0.48 4.67 50.89
N ASP A 860 0.41 4.47 49.91
CA ASP A 860 0.65 3.16 49.31
C ASP A 860 1.06 2.10 50.36
N LYS A 861 0.60 0.87 50.13
CA LYS A 861 0.86 -0.29 50.99
C LYS A 861 2.35 -0.55 51.23
N ALA A 862 3.25 -0.19 50.31
CA ALA A 862 4.69 -0.44 50.48
C ALA A 862 5.26 0.34 51.68
N PHE A 863 4.70 1.52 51.99
CA PHE A 863 5.08 2.30 53.16
C PHE A 863 4.47 1.76 54.45
N VAL A 864 3.24 1.24 54.36
CA VAL A 864 2.52 0.68 55.53
C VAL A 864 3.06 -0.70 55.92
N TRP A 865 3.50 -1.52 54.96
CA TRP A 865 4.02 -2.88 55.20
C TRP A 865 5.16 -2.87 56.22
N ASN A 866 6.12 -1.94 56.07
CA ASN A 866 7.31 -1.88 56.91
C ASN A 866 7.14 -1.10 58.22
N LEU A 867 5.92 -0.65 58.57
CA LEU A 867 5.65 0.00 59.85
C LEU A 867 5.85 -0.97 61.02
N LYS A 868 7.01 -0.86 61.65
CA LYS A 868 7.39 -1.52 62.90
C LYS A 868 7.96 -0.49 63.85
N SER A 869 7.77 -0.71 65.14
CA SER A 869 8.39 0.07 66.20
C SER A 869 9.89 0.32 65.91
N GLU A 870 10.32 1.60 65.87
CA GLU A 870 11.70 2.06 65.59
C GLU A 870 12.21 2.01 64.12
N SER A 871 11.36 1.81 63.10
CA SER A 871 11.77 1.87 61.69
C SER A 871 11.85 3.31 61.13
N GLN A 872 12.70 3.53 60.11
CA GLN A 872 12.75 4.81 59.37
C GLN A 872 11.44 5.10 58.62
N ASP A 873 10.66 4.07 58.28
CA ASP A 873 9.41 4.18 57.52
C ASP A 873 8.29 4.89 58.34
N ILE A 874 8.35 4.81 59.68
CA ILE A 874 7.47 5.59 60.58
C ILE A 874 7.62 7.09 60.30
N ALA A 875 8.86 7.57 60.15
CA ALA A 875 9.12 9.00 59.96
C ALA A 875 8.56 9.49 58.62
N LEU A 876 8.59 8.66 57.58
CA LEU A 876 8.03 9.01 56.27
C LEU A 876 6.50 9.02 56.29
N CYS A 877 5.86 7.97 56.83
CA CYS A 877 4.40 7.96 56.99
C CYS A 877 3.90 9.12 57.86
N GLU A 878 4.57 9.42 58.98
CA GLU A 878 4.24 10.57 59.83
C GLU A 878 4.40 11.89 59.08
N ALA A 879 5.48 12.07 58.31
CA ALA A 879 5.68 13.25 57.49
C ALA A 879 4.58 13.43 56.43
N ILE A 880 4.15 12.35 55.77
CA ILE A 880 3.05 12.36 54.79
C ILE A 880 1.74 12.77 55.47
N VAL A 881 1.40 12.17 56.62
CA VAL A 881 0.18 12.50 57.37
C VAL A 881 0.17 13.97 57.78
N VAL A 882 1.25 14.45 58.38
CA VAL A 882 1.37 15.85 58.81
C VAL A 882 1.28 16.80 57.60
N MET A 883 1.93 16.48 56.49
CA MET A 883 1.91 17.29 55.27
C MET A 883 0.49 17.41 54.69
N ALA A 884 -0.21 16.28 54.53
CA ALA A 884 -1.58 16.26 54.02
C ALA A 884 -2.51 17.12 54.87
N HIS A 885 -2.44 16.97 56.20
CA HIS A 885 -3.26 17.77 57.13
C HIS A 885 -2.94 19.26 57.08
N LYS A 886 -1.68 19.64 56.85
CA LYS A 886 -1.30 21.06 56.66
C LYS A 886 -1.87 21.65 55.37
N LEU A 887 -2.11 20.83 54.36
CA LEU A 887 -2.78 21.22 53.11
C LEU A 887 -4.31 21.11 53.18
N GLY A 888 -4.87 20.63 54.30
CA GLY A 888 -6.31 20.42 54.47
C GLY A 888 -6.84 19.12 53.85
N ILE A 889 -5.94 18.21 53.44
CA ILE A 889 -6.24 16.94 52.79
C ILE A 889 -6.33 15.84 53.87
N LYS A 890 -7.32 14.95 53.77
CA LYS A 890 -7.47 13.80 54.68
C LYS A 890 -6.67 12.59 54.18
N VAL A 891 -6.26 11.72 55.09
CA VAL A 891 -5.35 10.60 54.75
C VAL A 891 -6.02 9.24 54.92
N ILE A 892 -5.80 8.36 53.95
CA ILE A 892 -6.24 6.97 53.95
C ILE A 892 -4.97 6.09 53.89
N ALA A 893 -4.73 5.26 54.89
CA ALA A 893 -3.61 4.32 54.86
C ALA A 893 -4.02 2.96 54.28
N GLU A 894 -3.28 2.47 53.29
CA GLU A 894 -3.57 1.20 52.63
C GLU A 894 -2.72 0.03 53.15
N GLY A 895 -3.18 -1.20 52.94
CA GLY A 895 -2.38 -2.38 53.27
C GLY A 895 -2.16 -2.62 54.76
N ILE A 896 -3.10 -2.23 55.62
CA ILE A 896 -3.05 -2.57 57.05
C ILE A 896 -3.27 -4.09 57.21
N GLU A 897 -2.22 -4.82 57.57
CA GLU A 897 -2.21 -6.27 57.74
C GLU A 897 -2.08 -6.72 59.20
N THR A 898 -1.67 -5.82 60.10
CA THR A 898 -1.44 -6.14 61.51
C THR A 898 -2.06 -5.10 62.46
N LYS A 899 -2.32 -5.54 63.69
CA LYS A 899 -2.76 -4.66 64.78
C LYS A 899 -1.73 -3.58 65.14
N GLU A 900 -0.44 -3.89 65.03
CA GLU A 900 0.64 -2.93 65.31
C GLU A 900 0.59 -1.76 64.32
N GLN A 901 0.47 -2.04 63.02
CA GLN A 901 0.31 -1.02 61.97
C GLN A 901 -0.89 -0.11 62.24
N LEU A 902 -2.04 -0.70 62.59
CA LEU A 902 -3.25 0.06 62.93
C LEU A 902 -3.01 1.05 64.08
N LEU A 903 -2.37 0.59 65.17
CA LEU A 903 -2.10 1.42 66.34
C LEU A 903 -1.10 2.55 66.03
N LEU A 904 -0.06 2.26 65.23
CA LEU A 904 0.92 3.28 64.82
C LEU A 904 0.25 4.36 63.96
N LEU A 905 -0.59 3.98 62.98
CA LEU A 905 -1.32 4.91 62.14
C LEU A 905 -2.31 5.77 62.94
N GLN A 906 -2.97 5.18 63.95
CA GLN A 906 -3.82 5.93 64.90
C GLN A 906 -3.01 6.95 65.72
N GLN A 907 -1.81 6.59 66.18
CA GLN A 907 -0.93 7.48 66.94
C GLN A 907 -0.43 8.65 66.09
N MET A 908 -0.16 8.42 64.80
CA MET A 908 0.22 9.45 63.84
C MET A 908 -0.95 10.40 63.49
N GLY A 909 -2.18 10.04 63.85
CA GLY A 909 -3.38 10.81 63.56
C GLY A 909 -3.96 10.57 62.16
N CYS A 910 -3.63 9.45 61.49
CA CYS A 910 -4.21 9.11 60.20
C CYS A 910 -5.75 9.01 60.29
N ASP A 911 -6.47 9.57 59.32
CA ASP A 911 -7.94 9.71 59.39
C ASP A 911 -8.65 8.39 59.11
N PHE A 912 -8.25 7.72 58.04
CA PHE A 912 -8.87 6.49 57.56
C PHE A 912 -7.84 5.40 57.28
N GLY A 913 -8.29 4.15 57.21
CA GLY A 913 -7.44 3.03 56.81
C GLY A 913 -8.20 1.88 56.21
N GLN A 914 -7.50 1.15 55.35
CA GLN A 914 -7.96 -0.06 54.69
C GLN A 914 -6.86 -1.13 54.64
N GLY A 915 -7.25 -2.39 54.65
CA GLY A 915 -6.30 -3.50 54.61
C GLY A 915 -6.89 -4.81 55.12
N TYR A 916 -6.18 -5.91 54.90
CA TYR A 916 -6.69 -7.26 55.16
C TYR A 916 -6.87 -7.57 56.64
N PHE A 917 -6.22 -6.83 57.54
CA PHE A 917 -6.49 -6.90 58.98
C PHE A 917 -7.91 -6.43 59.32
N LEU A 918 -8.38 -5.39 58.63
CA LEU A 918 -9.72 -4.82 58.84
C LEU A 918 -10.76 -5.63 58.07
N SER A 919 -10.56 -5.78 56.76
CA SER A 919 -11.32 -6.68 55.89
C SER A 919 -10.65 -6.82 54.54
N LYS A 920 -10.77 -8.01 53.94
CA LYS A 920 -10.45 -8.23 52.54
C LYS A 920 -11.52 -7.60 51.63
N PRO A 921 -11.24 -7.41 50.33
CA PRO A 921 -12.27 -7.10 49.33
C PRO A 921 -13.36 -8.19 49.31
N LEU A 922 -14.60 -7.81 49.56
CA LEU A 922 -15.73 -8.73 49.70
C LEU A 922 -16.64 -8.67 48.47
N PRO A 923 -17.21 -9.81 48.03
CA PRO A 923 -18.35 -9.78 47.12
C PRO A 923 -19.53 -9.02 47.73
N GLU A 924 -20.43 -8.50 46.88
CA GLU A 924 -21.59 -7.69 47.29
C GLU A 924 -22.37 -8.25 48.49
N ALA A 925 -22.72 -9.54 48.46
CA ALA A 925 -23.53 -10.18 49.50
C ALA A 925 -22.80 -10.33 50.85
N GLU A 926 -21.46 -10.35 50.84
CA GLU A 926 -20.65 -10.35 52.07
C GLU A 926 -20.46 -8.95 52.61
N PHE A 927 -20.27 -7.97 51.73
CA PHE A 927 -20.18 -6.57 52.08
C PHE A 927 -21.49 -6.05 52.72
N GLU A 928 -22.65 -6.43 52.17
CA GLU A 928 -23.96 -6.10 52.74
C GLU A 928 -24.18 -6.69 54.14
N ARG A 929 -23.66 -7.91 54.40
CA ARG A 929 -23.69 -8.50 55.74
C ARG A 929 -22.84 -7.71 56.73
N LEU A 930 -21.68 -7.21 56.29
CA LEU A 930 -20.82 -6.37 57.11
C LEU A 930 -21.48 -5.01 57.42
N LEU A 931 -22.16 -4.40 56.42
CA LEU A 931 -22.96 -3.18 56.60
C LEU A 931 -24.10 -3.37 57.62
N ALA A 932 -24.85 -4.46 57.49
CA ALA A 932 -25.98 -4.76 58.37
C ALA A 932 -25.58 -5.02 59.83
N ALA A 933 -24.36 -5.53 60.06
CA ALA A 933 -23.81 -5.80 61.39
C ALA A 933 -23.35 -4.53 62.15
N GLY A 934 -23.55 -3.33 61.58
CA GLY A 934 -23.05 -2.05 62.06
C GLY A 934 -22.98 -1.88 63.59
N SER A 935 -21.79 -1.53 64.09
CA SER A 935 -21.42 -1.28 65.50
C SER A 935 -21.42 -2.47 66.49
N ALA A 936 -21.84 -3.68 66.10
CA ALA A 936 -21.89 -4.84 67.02
C ALA A 936 -20.82 -5.92 66.78
N ALA A 937 -20.13 -5.89 65.63
CA ALA A 937 -18.99 -6.77 65.38
C ALA A 937 -17.75 -6.19 66.06
N SER A 938 -17.41 -6.73 67.23
CA SER A 938 -16.09 -6.55 67.82
C SER A 938 -15.05 -7.06 66.81
N LEU A 939 -14.13 -6.17 66.41
CA LEU A 939 -12.90 -6.58 65.74
C LEU A 939 -12.21 -7.67 66.58
N PRO A 940 -11.57 -8.66 65.96
CA PRO A 940 -10.79 -9.67 66.68
C PRO A 940 -9.69 -9.09 67.59
#